data_AF-A0A7Y7CU14-F1
#
_entry.id   AF-A0A7Y7CU14-F1
#
_cell.length_a   1.000
_cell.length_b   1.000
_cell.length_c   1.000
_cell.angle_alpha   90.00
_cell.angle_beta   90.00
_cell.angle_gamma   90.00
#
_symmetry.space_group_name_H-M   'P 1'
#
loop_
_entity.id
_entity.type
_entity.pdbx_description
1 polymer ?
#
loop_
_entity_poly.entity_id
_entity_poly.type
_entity_poly.pdbx_seq_one_letter_code
_entity_poly.pdbx_strand_id
1 'polypeptide(L)'
;MSGIMERYSGLSRRDRFFAIIGMIVLLSVLFSLVARVSIFRQDDSKAYRVGLVVPKDPALARVAESLTAGAQLYIDSVNAAGGLNGQPLQLAVESSDSSQTALSRAAKALVEDERVVALVGPLGTTSMEGIAVVNPSAPLEAERNQAFSLTPTLLQQTRFLANYSLNVLGKRVVSIVAMGDSDGALKADTFSATYESFKTKTNYRWDINPAQDLDSQLDAIVTEVRERVDTGALFLALAPEVAAEFVKKMRDQGGRNAVLGLSGLASDAFRKNLAELVKTAPGSSPSYRTVGDYLDGITLTSPLMFDTANEQIQDFKNGYIDATATAPDWLSAHAFSAVKLATDGLVGYNGTDARKAVLNYLRELPLSSENSATSPSYFDGNKIARKSNFIGVYSGETLVSAPTQLQPIIDGGNKNYIAEFRAGRVLFVNDRFMYKTNVVYTGIQVDEISNIDLELQTADIDFSLWFRFKGDFQPQDLNFANSVEPILLGEPELEKQQGDMTYRLYRVKSRFYMNFQQKAPPYGQHLIGLSFSHNQLNKDNLQYVVDLLGLGLASGKTFESVLNESRAVNPALGWNIDRAWISQDIKNRNILGNPNYVGNGGSRPDFSTIETGIILKKNEFAIKNFVSAEYFAYFAIFGFLGAVFAIGMDGRKKGGFWNFHSWMLRLVSWPVLLLAAGNLALDFSAQNLSVYYTDILATLYACLWWIMPARLTGLAVERFVWQPLERHTGRMIPNVIRAFGAIVIYA
;
A
#
# COMPACT_ATOMS: atom_id res chain seq x y z
N MET A 1 10.28 55.81 20.80
CA MET A 1 8.95 55.91 20.14
C MET A 1 8.62 57.33 19.65
N SER A 2 9.09 58.40 20.31
CA SER A 2 8.82 59.81 19.92
C SER A 2 9.39 60.23 18.56
N GLY A 3 10.65 59.93 18.26
CA GLY A 3 11.28 60.33 16.98
C GLY A 3 10.73 59.65 15.71
N ILE A 4 10.08 58.48 15.86
CA ILE A 4 9.42 57.78 14.73
C ILE A 4 8.07 58.41 14.42
N MET A 5 7.29 58.79 15.44
CA MET A 5 6.03 59.51 15.24
C MET A 5 6.26 60.88 14.61
N GLU A 6 7.32 61.57 15.02
CA GLU A 6 7.68 62.89 14.49
C GLU A 6 8.04 62.82 13.00
N ARG A 7 8.91 61.88 12.60
CA ARG A 7 9.22 61.61 11.19
C ARG A 7 8.01 61.15 10.38
N TYR A 8 7.14 60.31 10.94
CA TYR A 8 5.93 59.84 10.26
C TYR A 8 4.89 60.97 10.06
N SER A 9 4.84 61.92 10.99
CA SER A 9 3.93 63.07 10.93
C SER A 9 4.29 64.09 9.85
N GLY A 10 5.56 64.13 9.41
CA GLY A 10 6.06 65.00 8.33
C GLY A 10 5.96 64.42 6.91
N LEU A 11 5.65 63.13 6.76
CA LEU A 11 5.56 62.45 5.45
C LEU A 11 4.33 62.88 4.64
N SER A 12 4.42 62.81 3.31
CA SER A 12 3.25 63.00 2.43
C SER A 12 2.22 61.88 2.63
N ARG A 13 0.97 62.08 2.17
CA ARG A 13 -0.08 61.05 2.29
C ARG A 13 0.28 59.77 1.52
N ARG A 14 1.00 59.90 0.40
CA ARG A 14 1.51 58.77 -0.40
C ARG A 14 2.59 58.01 0.34
N ASP A 15 3.57 58.71 0.90
CA ASP A 15 4.68 58.06 1.61
C ASP A 15 4.21 57.36 2.88
N ARG A 16 3.21 57.93 3.58
CA ARG A 16 2.57 57.25 4.72
C ARG A 16 1.84 55.98 4.32
N PHE A 17 1.23 55.95 3.13
CA PHE A 17 0.59 54.74 2.61
C PHE A 17 1.64 53.68 2.25
N PHE A 18 2.71 54.05 1.53
CA PHE A 18 3.81 53.12 1.24
C PHE A 18 4.50 52.62 2.50
N ALA A 19 4.64 53.46 3.53
CA ALA A 19 5.15 53.03 4.84
C ALA A 19 4.22 52.00 5.51
N ILE A 20 2.90 52.13 5.36
CA ILE A 20 1.93 51.13 5.85
C ILE A 20 2.08 49.82 5.07
N ILE A 21 2.18 49.86 3.73
CA ILE A 21 2.39 48.66 2.92
C ILE A 21 3.72 47.97 3.28
N GLY A 22 4.80 48.74 3.41
CA GLY A 22 6.09 48.22 3.87
C GLY A 22 6.01 47.58 5.26
N MET A 23 5.24 48.17 6.18
CA MET A 23 4.99 47.59 7.51
C MET A 23 4.18 46.30 7.43
N ILE A 24 3.15 46.21 6.59
CA ILE A 24 2.37 44.98 6.38
C ILE A 24 3.28 43.88 5.84
N VAL A 25 4.10 44.16 4.83
CA VAL A 25 5.04 43.18 4.25
C VAL A 25 6.05 42.73 5.30
N LEU A 26 6.67 43.67 6.02
CA LEU A 26 7.65 43.36 7.05
C LEU A 26 7.06 42.52 8.19
N LEU A 27 5.87 42.88 8.68
CA LEU A 27 5.16 42.09 9.69
C LEU A 27 4.75 40.73 9.15
N SER A 28 4.30 40.64 7.89
CA SER A 28 3.92 39.37 7.27
C SER A 28 5.10 38.43 7.17
N VAL A 29 6.27 38.93 6.75
CA VAL A 29 7.52 38.15 6.71
C VAL A 29 7.93 37.72 8.12
N LEU A 30 7.88 38.64 9.10
CA LEU A 30 8.23 38.34 10.49
C LEU A 30 7.32 37.26 11.09
N PHE A 31 6.00 37.42 10.97
CA PHE A 31 5.04 36.44 11.49
C PHE A 31 5.08 35.12 10.71
N SER A 32 5.32 35.15 9.40
CA SER A 32 5.52 33.92 8.60
C SER A 32 6.78 33.19 9.03
N LEU A 33 7.87 33.90 9.34
CA LEU A 33 9.10 33.29 9.84
C LEU A 33 8.90 32.70 11.25
N VAL A 34 8.15 33.39 12.11
CA VAL A 34 7.74 32.84 13.40
C VAL A 34 6.89 31.58 13.20
N ALA A 35 5.84 31.62 12.39
CA ALA A 35 4.96 30.47 12.11
C ALA A 35 5.74 29.30 11.49
N ARG A 36 6.70 29.58 10.60
CA ARG A 36 7.59 28.56 10.05
C ARG A 36 8.39 27.87 11.13
N VAL A 37 8.91 28.63 12.10
CA VAL A 37 9.74 28.10 13.19
C VAL A 37 8.91 27.42 14.28
N SER A 38 7.69 27.90 14.57
CA SER A 38 6.89 27.43 15.70
C SER A 38 5.81 26.41 15.35
N ILE A 39 5.28 26.43 14.12
CA ILE A 39 4.15 25.59 13.69
C ILE A 39 4.62 24.57 12.65
N PHE A 40 5.38 25.00 11.64
CA PHE A 40 5.74 24.14 10.50
C PHE A 40 7.14 23.53 10.58
N ARG A 41 7.95 23.92 11.56
CA ARG A 41 9.28 23.33 11.75
C ARG A 41 9.09 21.93 12.30
N GLN A 42 9.22 20.94 11.43
CA GLN A 42 9.53 19.59 11.85
C GLN A 42 10.89 19.64 12.56
N ASP A 43 10.84 19.41 13.87
CA ASP A 43 12.04 19.38 14.68
C ASP A 43 12.69 18.00 14.49
N ASP A 44 13.68 17.92 13.60
CA ASP A 44 14.43 16.68 13.34
C ASP A 44 15.06 16.11 14.62
N SER A 45 15.28 16.95 15.65
CA SER A 45 15.75 16.48 16.96
C SER A 45 14.71 15.64 17.71
N LYS A 46 13.44 15.73 17.32
CA LYS A 46 12.31 14.94 17.85
C LYS A 46 11.85 13.82 16.92
N ALA A 47 12.55 13.58 15.80
CA ALA A 47 12.17 12.52 14.87
C ALA A 47 12.20 11.14 15.53
N TYR A 48 11.14 10.34 15.35
CA TYR A 48 11.24 8.91 15.67
C TYR A 48 12.07 8.20 14.60
N ARG A 49 12.97 7.32 15.03
CA ARG A 49 13.83 6.56 14.13
C ARG A 49 13.47 5.08 14.16
N VAL A 50 13.48 4.46 12.98
CA VAL A 50 13.44 3.00 12.87
C VAL A 50 14.82 2.55 12.41
N GLY A 51 15.46 1.70 13.20
CA GLY A 51 16.76 1.13 12.86
C GLY A 51 16.58 -0.04 11.90
N LEU A 52 17.17 0.02 10.71
CA LEU A 52 17.16 -1.05 9.72
C LEU A 52 18.57 -1.66 9.63
N VAL A 53 18.68 -2.96 9.87
CA VAL A 53 19.90 -3.72 9.57
C VAL A 53 19.75 -4.41 8.23
N VAL A 54 20.73 -4.23 7.35
CA VAL A 54 20.78 -4.88 6.03
C VAL A 54 22.05 -5.73 5.89
N PRO A 55 22.05 -6.75 5.00
CA PRO A 55 23.26 -7.52 4.72
C PRO A 55 24.39 -6.64 4.19
N LYS A 56 25.61 -6.87 4.67
CA LYS A 56 26.83 -6.18 4.19
C LYS A 56 27.45 -6.86 2.96
N ASP A 57 27.20 -8.15 2.78
CA ASP A 57 27.75 -8.94 1.68
C ASP A 57 27.32 -8.37 0.32
N PRO A 58 28.26 -8.02 -0.58
CA PRO A 58 27.94 -7.58 -1.94
C PRO A 58 27.08 -8.56 -2.73
N ALA A 59 27.20 -9.88 -2.49
CA ALA A 59 26.35 -10.88 -3.13
C ALA A 59 24.87 -10.71 -2.79
N LEU A 60 24.57 -10.11 -1.62
CA LEU A 60 23.23 -9.84 -1.13
C LEU A 60 22.80 -8.38 -1.36
N ALA A 61 23.48 -7.63 -2.25
CA ALA A 61 23.15 -6.22 -2.51
C ALA A 61 21.68 -6.02 -2.90
N ARG A 62 21.11 -6.90 -3.75
CA ARG A 62 19.69 -6.83 -4.16
C ARG A 62 18.71 -7.07 -3.00
N VAL A 63 19.12 -7.87 -2.01
CA VAL A 63 18.36 -8.08 -0.77
C VAL A 63 18.39 -6.81 0.08
N ALA A 64 19.56 -6.19 0.24
CA ALA A 64 19.71 -4.92 0.96
C ALA A 64 18.92 -3.76 0.30
N GLU A 65 18.97 -3.67 -1.03
CA GLU A 65 18.18 -2.71 -1.82
C GLU A 65 16.68 -2.88 -1.58
N SER A 66 16.17 -4.11 -1.67
CA SER A 66 14.74 -4.40 -1.49
C SER A 66 14.26 -4.05 -0.08
N LEU A 67 15.02 -4.43 0.95
CA LEU A 67 14.74 -4.07 2.34
C LEU A 67 14.71 -2.56 2.55
N THR A 68 15.73 -1.85 2.03
CA THR A 68 15.86 -0.40 2.20
C THR A 68 14.75 0.34 1.46
N ALA A 69 14.48 -0.01 0.21
CA ALA A 69 13.45 0.63 -0.60
C ALA A 69 12.04 0.46 0.01
N GLY A 70 11.71 -0.75 0.47
CA GLY A 70 10.43 -1.00 1.15
C GLY A 70 10.26 -0.21 2.44
N ALA A 71 11.30 -0.20 3.29
CA ALA A 71 11.29 0.54 4.55
C ALA A 71 11.21 2.07 4.33
N GLN A 72 11.98 2.59 3.38
CA GLN A 72 12.03 4.01 3.07
C GLN A 72 10.70 4.51 2.48
N LEU A 73 10.09 3.74 1.57
CA LEU A 73 8.81 4.12 0.96
C LEU A 73 7.70 4.32 2.00
N TYR A 74 7.67 3.48 3.06
CA TYR A 74 6.73 3.69 4.16
C TYR A 74 7.00 5.01 4.89
N ILE A 75 8.26 5.28 5.25
CA ILE A 75 8.66 6.51 5.95
C ILE A 75 8.32 7.74 5.12
N ASP A 76 8.61 7.72 3.82
CA ASP A 76 8.30 8.81 2.90
C ASP A 76 6.79 9.02 2.82
N SER A 77 5.99 7.95 2.77
CA SER A 77 4.52 8.05 2.73
C SER A 77 3.95 8.69 4.01
N VAL A 78 4.49 8.35 5.18
CA VAL A 78 4.06 8.93 6.47
C VAL A 78 4.50 10.40 6.58
N ASN A 79 5.73 10.72 6.16
CA ASN A 79 6.24 12.08 6.18
C ASN A 79 5.48 13.00 5.21
N ALA A 80 5.13 12.50 4.03
CA ALA A 80 4.29 13.22 3.07
C ALA A 80 2.88 13.51 3.63
N ALA A 81 2.38 12.65 4.53
CA ALA A 81 1.12 12.83 5.25
C ALA A 81 1.23 13.72 6.52
N GLY A 82 2.36 14.40 6.74
CA GLY A 82 2.58 15.30 7.88
C GLY A 82 3.36 14.70 9.05
N GLY A 83 3.85 13.47 8.91
CA GLY A 83 4.62 12.76 9.93
C GLY A 83 3.75 12.03 10.97
N LEU A 84 4.39 11.22 11.81
CA LEU A 84 3.73 10.46 12.87
C LEU A 84 3.54 11.33 14.10
N ASN A 85 2.29 11.59 14.50
CA ASN A 85 1.94 12.54 15.56
C ASN A 85 2.57 13.94 15.33
N GLY A 86 2.69 14.36 14.06
CA GLY A 86 3.31 15.62 13.66
C GLY A 86 4.85 15.63 13.72
N GLN A 87 5.49 14.48 14.00
CA GLN A 87 6.94 14.32 14.01
C GLN A 87 7.41 13.55 12.76
N PRO A 88 8.53 13.93 12.15
CA PRO A 88 9.08 13.18 11.03
C PRO A 88 9.54 11.79 11.49
N LEU A 89 9.37 10.80 10.61
CA LEU A 89 10.01 9.50 10.72
C LEU A 89 11.33 9.52 9.95
N GLN A 90 12.33 8.82 10.49
CA GLN A 90 13.64 8.66 9.85
C GLN A 90 14.07 7.19 9.87
N LEU A 91 14.75 6.77 8.80
CA LEU A 91 15.37 5.45 8.72
C LEU A 91 16.84 5.56 9.12
N ALA A 92 17.28 4.77 10.10
CA ALA A 92 18.68 4.65 10.44
C ALA A 92 19.18 3.29 9.94
N VAL A 93 20.04 3.27 8.91
CA VAL A 93 20.46 2.02 8.27
C VAL A 93 21.86 1.64 8.73
N GLU A 94 22.03 0.39 9.15
CA GLU A 94 23.34 -0.23 9.42
C GLU A 94 23.51 -1.49 8.57
N SER A 95 24.75 -1.76 8.15
CA SER A 95 25.09 -2.99 7.43
C SER A 95 25.81 -3.96 8.34
N SER A 96 25.50 -5.25 8.21
CA SER A 96 26.12 -6.27 9.06
C SER A 96 26.39 -7.58 8.32
N ASP A 97 27.42 -8.29 8.79
CA ASP A 97 27.67 -9.68 8.39
C ASP A 97 26.60 -10.59 9.01
N SER A 98 26.35 -11.75 8.40
CA SER A 98 25.27 -12.67 8.82
C SER A 98 25.50 -13.37 10.17
N SER A 99 26.68 -13.25 10.76
CA SER A 99 26.96 -13.85 12.07
C SER A 99 26.12 -13.20 13.18
N GLN A 100 25.56 -14.02 14.08
CA GLN A 100 24.71 -13.53 15.18
C GLN A 100 25.40 -12.47 16.06
N THR A 101 26.71 -12.59 16.26
CA THR A 101 27.53 -11.60 17.00
C THR A 101 27.60 -10.26 16.26
N ALA A 102 27.78 -10.27 14.93
CA ALA A 102 27.82 -9.04 14.13
C ALA A 102 26.43 -8.38 14.07
N LEU A 103 25.37 -9.15 13.86
CA LEU A 103 23.98 -8.67 13.90
C LEU A 103 23.66 -7.98 15.24
N SER A 104 24.03 -8.61 16.35
CA SER A 104 23.85 -8.03 17.69
C SER A 104 24.65 -6.75 17.91
N ARG A 105 25.83 -6.61 17.27
CA ARG A 105 26.65 -5.39 17.34
C ARG A 105 26.02 -4.24 16.55
N ALA A 106 25.56 -4.51 15.33
CA ALA A 106 24.89 -3.51 14.50
C ALA A 106 23.58 -3.01 15.16
N ALA A 107 22.79 -3.94 15.73
CA ALA A 107 21.61 -3.61 16.52
C ALA A 107 21.95 -2.69 17.71
N LYS A 108 23.03 -3.00 18.45
CA LYS A 108 23.51 -2.15 19.56
C LYS A 108 23.89 -0.75 19.11
N ALA A 109 24.63 -0.62 18.01
CA ALA A 109 25.03 0.68 17.47
C ALA A 109 23.82 1.55 17.12
N LEU A 110 22.76 0.97 16.52
CA LEU A 110 21.53 1.70 16.21
C LEU A 110 20.82 2.23 17.47
N VAL A 111 20.73 1.43 18.52
CA VAL A 111 19.96 1.82 19.73
C VAL A 111 20.70 2.76 20.68
N GLU A 112 21.98 3.07 20.41
CA GLU A 112 22.69 4.17 21.09
C GLU A 112 21.97 5.51 20.86
N ASP A 113 21.27 5.68 19.73
CA ASP A 113 20.33 6.78 19.54
C ASP A 113 18.99 6.44 20.21
N GLU A 114 18.67 7.14 21.31
CA GLU A 114 17.41 6.96 22.06
C GLU A 114 16.15 7.16 21.22
N ARG A 115 16.27 7.86 20.07
CA ARG A 115 15.16 8.05 19.13
C ARG A 115 14.84 6.80 18.32
N VAL A 116 15.72 5.79 18.29
CA VAL A 116 15.42 4.51 17.66
C VAL A 116 14.39 3.76 18.48
N VAL A 117 13.16 3.69 17.97
CA VAL A 117 12.00 3.12 18.67
C VAL A 117 11.82 1.62 18.43
N ALA A 118 12.36 1.12 17.32
CA ALA A 118 12.31 -0.28 16.92
C ALA A 118 13.47 -0.63 15.98
N LEU A 119 13.80 -1.91 15.92
CA LEU A 119 14.76 -2.50 14.99
C LEU A 119 14.04 -3.38 13.97
N VAL A 120 14.43 -3.27 12.71
CA VAL A 120 13.92 -4.04 11.58
C VAL A 120 15.12 -4.63 10.81
N GLY A 121 14.99 -5.83 10.28
CA GLY A 121 16.02 -6.45 9.43
C GLY A 121 16.17 -7.94 9.68
N PRO A 122 17.01 -8.67 8.92
CA PRO A 122 17.31 -10.08 9.14
C PRO A 122 18.24 -10.23 10.35
N LEU A 123 17.76 -9.86 11.53
CA LEU A 123 18.53 -9.76 12.77
C LEU A 123 18.73 -11.10 13.48
N GLY A 124 18.38 -12.20 12.82
CA GLY A 124 18.51 -13.56 13.34
C GLY A 124 17.79 -13.68 14.68
N THR A 125 18.55 -14.08 15.70
CA THR A 125 18.07 -14.33 17.06
C THR A 125 18.23 -13.12 17.98
N THR A 126 18.70 -11.99 17.43
CA THR A 126 18.98 -10.76 18.18
C THR A 126 17.72 -10.31 18.90
N SER A 127 17.81 -10.21 20.22
CA SER A 127 16.79 -9.56 21.04
C SER A 127 17.49 -8.53 21.93
N MET A 128 16.78 -7.45 22.22
CA MET A 128 17.30 -6.35 23.01
C MET A 128 16.24 -5.94 24.03
N GLU A 129 16.66 -5.74 25.27
CA GLU A 129 15.74 -5.41 26.35
C GLU A 129 15.05 -4.06 26.09
N GLY A 130 13.72 -4.03 26.22
CA GLY A 130 12.93 -2.80 26.11
C GLY A 130 12.67 -2.29 24.69
N ILE A 131 13.21 -2.93 23.65
CA ILE A 131 12.99 -2.52 22.25
C ILE A 131 12.46 -3.67 21.39
N ALA A 132 11.53 -3.35 20.49
CA ALA A 132 11.00 -4.28 19.52
C ALA A 132 12.01 -4.60 18.41
N VAL A 133 12.14 -5.89 18.06
CA VAL A 133 12.87 -6.37 16.89
C VAL A 133 11.87 -7.04 15.95
N VAL A 134 11.76 -6.57 14.71
CA VAL A 134 10.84 -7.12 13.70
C VAL A 134 11.63 -7.65 12.50
N ASN A 135 11.64 -8.95 12.30
CA ASN A 135 12.30 -9.63 11.20
C ASN A 135 11.34 -9.71 9.98
N PRO A 136 11.62 -8.99 8.87
CA PRO A 136 10.78 -9.04 7.66
C PRO A 136 11.00 -10.31 6.83
N SER A 137 12.17 -10.95 6.96
CA SER A 137 12.57 -12.17 6.23
C SER A 137 12.50 -13.42 7.11
N ALA A 138 12.64 -14.59 6.47
CA ALA A 138 12.51 -15.89 7.13
C ALA A 138 13.78 -16.28 7.88
N PRO A 139 13.71 -16.48 9.22
CA PRO A 139 14.80 -17.12 9.93
C PRO A 139 14.87 -18.60 9.53
N LEU A 140 16.03 -19.24 9.77
CA LEU A 140 16.18 -20.67 9.52
C LEU A 140 15.25 -21.49 10.43
N GLU A 141 15.31 -21.20 11.74
CA GLU A 141 14.55 -21.90 12.79
C GLU A 141 13.70 -20.93 13.63
N ALA A 142 12.80 -21.50 14.43
CA ALA A 142 11.93 -20.74 15.31
C ALA A 142 12.64 -20.46 16.64
N GLU A 143 12.61 -19.21 17.08
CA GLU A 143 13.27 -18.76 18.31
C GLU A 143 12.23 -18.41 19.38
N ARG A 144 12.55 -18.61 20.67
CA ARG A 144 11.65 -18.29 21.80
C ARG A 144 11.82 -16.86 22.35
N ASN A 145 12.52 -16.00 21.61
CA ASN A 145 13.00 -14.70 22.10
C ASN A 145 12.03 -13.57 21.73
N GLN A 146 12.29 -12.34 22.19
CA GLN A 146 11.41 -11.17 22.01
C GLN A 146 11.37 -10.59 20.58
N ALA A 147 11.89 -11.29 19.57
CA ALA A 147 11.91 -10.83 18.18
C ALA A 147 10.69 -11.38 17.41
N PHE A 148 10.04 -10.51 16.66
CA PHE A 148 8.81 -10.79 15.92
C PHE A 148 9.13 -11.10 14.46
N SER A 149 8.74 -12.25 13.92
CA SER A 149 9.01 -12.60 12.51
C SER A 149 7.74 -12.57 11.67
N LEU A 150 7.77 -11.85 10.55
CA LEU A 150 6.63 -11.72 9.63
C LEU A 150 6.45 -12.93 8.71
N THR A 151 7.36 -13.90 8.75
CA THR A 151 7.38 -15.05 7.85
C THR A 151 7.57 -16.36 8.63
N PRO A 152 7.01 -17.48 8.15
CA PRO A 152 7.37 -18.80 8.65
C PRO A 152 8.85 -19.10 8.39
N THR A 153 9.43 -19.95 9.24
CA THR A 153 10.86 -20.28 9.15
C THR A 153 11.18 -21.03 7.85
N LEU A 154 12.43 -20.98 7.39
CA LEU A 154 12.84 -21.71 6.19
C LEU A 154 12.64 -23.22 6.34
N LEU A 155 12.83 -23.81 7.52
CA LEU A 155 12.52 -25.23 7.73
C LEU A 155 11.02 -25.53 7.67
N GLN A 156 10.16 -24.65 8.18
CA GLN A 156 8.71 -24.80 8.03
C GLN A 156 8.30 -24.69 6.56
N GLN A 157 8.92 -23.80 5.79
CA GLN A 157 8.74 -23.68 4.34
C GLN A 157 9.23 -24.93 3.61
N THR A 158 10.39 -25.49 3.97
CA THR A 158 10.92 -26.73 3.38
C THR A 158 9.99 -27.91 3.57
N ARG A 159 9.50 -28.15 4.80
CA ARG A 159 8.53 -29.23 5.08
C ARG A 159 7.23 -29.00 4.33
N PHE A 160 6.78 -27.76 4.24
CA PHE A 160 5.57 -27.39 3.50
C PHE A 160 5.72 -27.67 2.00
N LEU A 161 6.84 -27.25 1.39
CA LEU A 161 7.13 -27.48 -0.03
C LEU A 161 7.28 -28.97 -0.35
N ALA A 162 7.97 -29.74 0.50
CA ALA A 162 8.13 -31.18 0.32
C ALA A 162 6.78 -31.91 0.37
N ASN A 163 5.91 -31.54 1.30
CA ASN A 163 4.55 -32.06 1.35
C ASN A 163 3.74 -31.67 0.11
N TYR A 164 3.84 -30.41 -0.33
CA TYR A 164 3.14 -29.92 -1.50
C TYR A 164 3.61 -30.60 -2.79
N SER A 165 4.93 -30.78 -2.97
CA SER A 165 5.51 -31.44 -4.14
C SER A 165 5.06 -32.89 -4.25
N LEU A 166 5.00 -33.62 -3.13
CA LEU A 166 4.56 -35.00 -3.12
C LEU A 166 3.03 -35.14 -3.27
N ASN A 167 2.28 -34.43 -2.44
CA ASN A 167 0.84 -34.68 -2.24
C ASN A 167 -0.08 -33.81 -3.11
N VAL A 168 0.40 -32.70 -3.66
CA VAL A 168 -0.36 -31.82 -4.57
C VAL A 168 0.17 -31.94 -5.99
N LEU A 169 1.49 -31.82 -6.20
CA LEU A 169 2.09 -31.93 -7.54
C LEU A 169 2.34 -33.37 -8.00
N GLY A 170 2.24 -34.36 -7.11
CA GLY A 170 2.46 -35.78 -7.43
C GLY A 170 3.92 -36.13 -7.76
N LYS A 171 4.90 -35.32 -7.35
CA LYS A 171 6.32 -35.53 -7.63
C LYS A 171 6.91 -36.58 -6.68
N ARG A 172 6.92 -37.84 -7.13
CA ARG A 172 7.49 -38.97 -6.36
C ARG A 172 9.01 -39.09 -6.46
N VAL A 173 9.61 -38.57 -7.53
CA VAL A 173 11.07 -38.59 -7.75
C VAL A 173 11.58 -37.17 -7.68
N VAL A 174 12.36 -36.86 -6.65
CA VAL A 174 12.97 -35.56 -6.42
C VAL A 174 14.43 -35.74 -6.03
N SER A 175 15.31 -34.97 -6.67
CA SER A 175 16.72 -34.84 -6.29
C SER A 175 16.98 -33.45 -5.69
N ILE A 176 18.06 -33.31 -4.94
CA ILE A 176 18.36 -32.11 -4.16
C ILE A 176 19.71 -31.54 -4.60
N VAL A 177 19.75 -30.23 -4.82
CA VAL A 177 21.01 -29.47 -4.91
C VAL A 177 21.03 -28.51 -3.73
N ALA A 178 22.06 -28.60 -2.89
CA ALA A 178 22.16 -27.86 -1.64
C ALA A 178 23.51 -27.17 -1.50
N MET A 179 23.55 -26.08 -0.73
CA MET A 179 24.80 -25.58 -0.20
C MET A 179 25.36 -26.60 0.80
N GLY A 180 26.66 -26.86 0.76
CA GLY A 180 27.37 -27.76 1.67
C GLY A 180 27.66 -27.15 3.04
N ASP A 181 27.03 -26.02 3.38
CA ASP A 181 27.04 -25.43 4.72
C ASP A 181 25.94 -26.03 5.60
N SER A 182 25.91 -25.63 6.89
CA SER A 182 24.91 -26.13 7.84
C SER A 182 23.48 -25.83 7.41
N ASP A 183 23.25 -24.67 6.81
CA ASP A 183 21.92 -24.21 6.44
C ASP A 183 21.36 -24.98 5.24
N GLY A 184 22.17 -25.19 4.21
CA GLY A 184 21.83 -25.98 3.03
C GLY A 184 21.63 -27.45 3.39
N ALA A 185 22.51 -28.01 4.22
CA ALA A 185 22.38 -29.39 4.70
C ALA A 185 21.08 -29.59 5.49
N LEU A 186 20.75 -28.69 6.43
CA LEU A 186 19.55 -28.81 7.25
C LEU A 186 18.27 -28.71 6.41
N LYS A 187 18.24 -27.86 5.38
CA LYS A 187 17.13 -27.79 4.41
C LYS A 187 17.03 -29.09 3.60
N ALA A 188 18.14 -29.62 3.09
CA ALA A 188 18.16 -30.87 2.33
C ALA A 188 17.67 -32.08 3.15
N ASP A 189 18.15 -32.18 4.39
CA ASP A 189 17.76 -33.24 5.33
C ASP A 189 16.28 -33.13 5.70
N THR A 190 15.81 -31.92 5.99
CA THR A 190 14.40 -31.65 6.31
C THR A 190 13.47 -32.03 5.15
N PHE A 191 13.87 -31.73 3.90
CA PHE A 191 13.12 -32.10 2.72
C PHE A 191 13.06 -33.64 2.56
N SER A 192 14.21 -34.30 2.67
CA SER A 192 14.32 -35.76 2.54
C SER A 192 13.53 -36.49 3.64
N ALA A 193 13.67 -36.08 4.90
CA ALA A 193 12.93 -36.65 6.02
C ALA A 193 11.40 -36.52 5.85
N THR A 194 10.95 -35.42 5.23
CA THR A 194 9.53 -35.25 4.90
C THR A 194 9.08 -36.29 3.87
N TYR A 195 9.83 -36.52 2.79
CA TYR A 195 9.53 -37.57 1.82
C TYR A 195 9.52 -38.97 2.46
N GLU A 196 10.51 -39.25 3.31
CA GLU A 196 10.66 -40.54 3.99
C GLU A 196 9.48 -40.85 4.92
N SER A 197 8.89 -39.82 5.55
CA SER A 197 7.67 -39.98 6.37
C SER A 197 6.48 -40.54 5.57
N PHE A 198 6.46 -40.32 4.25
CA PHE A 198 5.49 -40.90 3.30
C PHE A 198 6.01 -42.16 2.60
N LYS A 199 7.05 -42.80 3.14
CA LYS A 199 7.68 -44.01 2.59
C LYS A 199 8.19 -43.82 1.15
N THR A 200 8.53 -42.59 0.78
CA THR A 200 9.12 -42.23 -0.51
C THR A 200 10.53 -41.67 -0.24
N LYS A 201 11.52 -41.96 -1.09
CA LYS A 201 12.88 -41.42 -0.90
C LYS A 201 13.19 -40.37 -1.95
N THR A 202 14.03 -39.41 -1.59
CA THR A 202 14.72 -38.55 -2.56
C THR A 202 15.77 -39.38 -3.31
N ASN A 203 16.09 -38.98 -4.55
CA ASN A 203 16.94 -39.79 -5.43
C ASN A 203 18.42 -39.45 -5.24
N TYR A 204 18.83 -38.27 -5.72
CA TYR A 204 20.22 -37.81 -5.63
C TYR A 204 20.34 -36.54 -4.78
N ARG A 205 21.51 -36.33 -4.20
CA ARG A 205 21.89 -35.10 -3.49
C ARG A 205 23.26 -34.65 -3.96
N TRP A 206 23.36 -33.38 -4.32
CA TRP A 206 24.61 -32.69 -4.63
C TRP A 206 24.81 -31.54 -3.64
N ASP A 207 25.95 -31.52 -2.97
CA ASP A 207 26.33 -30.47 -2.02
C ASP A 207 27.44 -29.60 -2.63
N ILE A 208 27.21 -28.28 -2.69
CA ILE A 208 28.16 -27.29 -3.19
C ILE A 208 29.05 -26.82 -2.04
N ASN A 209 30.35 -27.05 -2.13
CA ASN A 209 31.30 -26.58 -1.14
C ASN A 209 31.59 -25.08 -1.33
N PRO A 210 31.23 -24.20 -0.37
CA PRO A 210 31.47 -22.76 -0.48
C PRO A 210 32.96 -22.37 -0.56
N ALA A 211 33.87 -23.26 -0.13
CA ALA A 211 35.31 -23.02 -0.16
C ALA A 211 35.98 -23.38 -1.50
N GLN A 212 35.22 -23.96 -2.43
CA GLN A 212 35.70 -24.34 -3.76
C GLN A 212 35.11 -23.44 -4.84
N ASP A 213 35.67 -23.53 -6.05
CA ASP A 213 35.18 -22.77 -7.20
C ASP A 213 33.71 -23.10 -7.49
N LEU A 214 32.85 -22.09 -7.42
CA LEU A 214 31.41 -22.28 -7.57
C LEU A 214 31.04 -22.68 -9.00
N ASP A 215 31.63 -22.00 -9.99
CA ASP A 215 31.30 -22.16 -11.40
C ASP A 215 31.57 -23.60 -11.88
N SER A 216 32.77 -24.12 -11.58
CA SER A 216 33.16 -25.50 -11.90
C SER A 216 32.26 -26.53 -11.21
N GLN A 217 31.87 -26.30 -9.96
CA GLN A 217 30.96 -27.19 -9.24
C GLN A 217 29.57 -27.20 -9.87
N LEU A 218 29.03 -26.03 -10.21
CA LEU A 218 27.72 -25.92 -10.87
C LEU A 218 27.74 -26.62 -12.24
N ASP A 219 28.79 -26.47 -13.04
CA ASP A 219 28.90 -27.14 -14.34
C ASP A 219 28.96 -28.67 -14.21
N ALA A 220 29.70 -29.17 -13.21
CA ALA A 220 29.77 -30.60 -12.93
C ALA A 220 28.39 -31.16 -12.51
N ILE A 221 27.71 -30.49 -11.58
CA ILE A 221 26.38 -30.91 -11.10
C ILE A 221 25.36 -30.86 -12.24
N VAL A 222 25.34 -29.79 -13.04
CA VAL A 222 24.41 -29.67 -14.17
C VAL A 222 24.64 -30.77 -15.21
N THR A 223 25.91 -31.07 -15.51
CA THR A 223 26.26 -32.16 -16.44
C THR A 223 25.74 -33.50 -15.93
N GLU A 224 25.94 -33.78 -14.64
CA GLU A 224 25.47 -35.01 -14.02
C GLU A 224 23.93 -35.10 -13.95
N VAL A 225 23.26 -33.98 -13.64
CA VAL A 225 21.79 -33.89 -13.68
C VAL A 225 21.24 -34.22 -15.07
N ARG A 226 21.93 -33.77 -16.13
CA ARG A 226 21.55 -34.05 -17.53
C ARG A 226 21.80 -35.50 -17.91
N GLU A 227 22.90 -36.08 -17.47
CA GLU A 227 23.27 -37.47 -17.79
C GLU A 227 22.39 -38.50 -17.08
N ARG A 228 21.86 -38.16 -15.89
CA ARG A 228 20.95 -39.02 -15.11
C ARG A 228 19.49 -38.84 -15.53
N VAL A 229 18.93 -39.86 -16.17
CA VAL A 229 17.54 -39.84 -16.71
C VAL A 229 16.44 -39.86 -15.64
N ASP A 230 16.77 -40.24 -14.41
CA ASP A 230 15.86 -40.43 -13.28
C ASP A 230 15.98 -39.32 -12.21
N THR A 231 16.59 -38.18 -12.53
CA THR A 231 16.74 -37.05 -11.59
C THR A 231 15.41 -36.49 -11.07
N GLY A 232 14.32 -36.59 -11.83
CA GLY A 232 13.00 -36.13 -11.42
C GLY A 232 12.89 -34.61 -11.26
N ALA A 233 12.11 -34.13 -10.29
CA ALA A 233 12.13 -32.70 -9.95
C ALA A 233 13.38 -32.36 -9.12
N LEU A 234 13.80 -31.10 -9.12
CA LEU A 234 14.98 -30.64 -8.39
C LEU A 234 14.56 -29.66 -7.29
N PHE A 235 14.82 -30.02 -6.03
CA PHE A 235 14.74 -29.09 -4.92
C PHE A 235 16.06 -28.34 -4.77
N LEU A 236 16.00 -27.02 -4.87
CA LEU A 236 17.17 -26.14 -4.73
C LEU A 236 17.19 -25.56 -3.31
N ALA A 237 18.01 -26.14 -2.45
CA ALA A 237 18.36 -25.59 -1.14
C ALA A 237 19.55 -24.62 -1.27
N LEU A 238 19.42 -23.65 -2.17
CA LEU A 238 20.46 -22.71 -2.60
C LEU A 238 20.09 -21.27 -2.26
N ALA A 239 21.11 -20.41 -2.11
CA ALA A 239 20.91 -18.96 -2.07
C ALA A 239 20.37 -18.45 -3.43
N PRO A 240 19.61 -17.34 -3.46
CA PRO A 240 19.00 -16.80 -4.69
C PRO A 240 19.99 -16.61 -5.85
N GLU A 241 21.19 -16.13 -5.57
CA GLU A 241 22.26 -15.86 -6.54
C GLU A 241 22.76 -17.16 -7.17
N VAL A 242 23.09 -18.14 -6.32
CA VAL A 242 23.60 -19.46 -6.74
C VAL A 242 22.51 -20.24 -7.49
N ALA A 243 21.26 -20.15 -7.03
CA ALA A 243 20.13 -20.76 -7.72
C ALA A 243 19.92 -20.18 -9.12
N ALA A 244 20.12 -18.88 -9.31
CA ALA A 244 20.01 -18.24 -10.63
C ALA A 244 21.08 -18.77 -11.60
N GLU A 245 22.33 -18.88 -11.16
CA GLU A 245 23.42 -19.47 -11.95
C GLU A 245 23.14 -20.94 -12.29
N PHE A 246 22.71 -21.74 -11.31
CA PHE A 246 22.36 -23.14 -11.52
C PHE A 246 21.22 -23.31 -12.53
N VAL A 247 20.11 -22.57 -12.37
CA VAL A 247 18.96 -22.62 -13.27
C VAL A 247 19.38 -22.21 -14.68
N LYS A 248 20.18 -21.15 -14.83
CA LYS A 248 20.70 -20.74 -16.14
C LYS A 248 21.49 -21.86 -16.80
N LYS A 249 22.54 -22.35 -16.15
CA LYS A 249 23.41 -23.41 -16.70
C LYS A 249 22.61 -24.66 -17.04
N MET A 250 21.70 -25.09 -16.17
CA MET A 250 20.83 -26.25 -16.39
C MET A 250 19.95 -26.09 -17.62
N ARG A 251 19.30 -24.93 -17.77
CA ARG A 251 18.43 -24.65 -18.93
C ARG A 251 19.24 -24.51 -20.20
N ASP A 252 20.42 -23.87 -20.17
CA ASP A 252 21.32 -23.73 -21.33
C ASP A 252 21.72 -25.10 -21.90
N GLN A 253 21.96 -26.08 -21.03
CA GLN A 253 22.26 -27.45 -21.41
C GLN A 253 21.02 -28.29 -21.77
N GLY A 254 19.84 -27.68 -21.87
CA GLY A 254 18.59 -28.32 -22.28
C GLY A 254 17.84 -29.06 -21.18
N GLY A 255 18.24 -28.90 -19.90
CA GLY A 255 17.56 -29.52 -18.76
C GLY A 255 16.12 -29.02 -18.61
N ARG A 256 15.16 -29.94 -18.50
CA ARG A 256 13.71 -29.65 -18.39
C ARG A 256 13.10 -30.04 -17.04
N ASN A 257 13.94 -30.35 -16.06
CA ASN A 257 13.49 -30.73 -14.73
C ASN A 257 12.63 -29.61 -14.12
N ALA A 258 11.52 -30.01 -13.47
CA ALA A 258 10.74 -29.11 -12.64
C ALA A 258 11.60 -28.67 -11.45
N VAL A 259 11.62 -27.38 -11.16
CA VAL A 259 12.43 -26.79 -10.08
C VAL A 259 11.52 -26.42 -8.92
N LEU A 260 11.94 -26.79 -7.72
CA LEU A 260 11.29 -26.51 -6.45
C LEU A 260 12.20 -25.60 -5.61
N GLY A 261 11.67 -24.48 -5.14
CA GLY A 261 12.44 -23.47 -4.39
C GLY A 261 11.75 -22.96 -3.12
N LEU A 262 12.51 -22.32 -2.24
CA LEU A 262 11.96 -21.59 -1.10
C LEU A 262 11.73 -20.11 -1.44
N SER A 263 11.34 -19.30 -0.45
CA SER A 263 11.04 -17.86 -0.63
C SER A 263 12.15 -17.02 -1.23
N GLY A 264 13.41 -17.47 -1.12
CA GLY A 264 14.53 -16.82 -1.80
C GLY A 264 14.35 -16.74 -3.32
N LEU A 265 13.75 -17.76 -3.94
CA LEU A 265 13.50 -17.77 -5.40
C LEU A 265 12.30 -16.90 -5.80
N ALA A 266 11.52 -16.40 -4.83
CA ALA A 266 10.44 -15.43 -5.06
C ALA A 266 10.93 -13.97 -4.98
N SER A 267 12.22 -13.75 -4.70
CA SER A 267 12.80 -12.42 -4.49
C SER A 267 13.37 -11.82 -5.76
N ASP A 268 13.58 -10.51 -5.73
CA ASP A 268 14.30 -9.81 -6.79
C ASP A 268 15.76 -10.24 -6.91
N ALA A 269 16.38 -10.72 -5.83
CA ALA A 269 17.73 -11.26 -5.87
C ALA A 269 17.83 -12.44 -6.85
N PHE A 270 16.88 -13.38 -6.83
CA PHE A 270 16.85 -14.47 -7.81
C PHE A 270 16.49 -13.97 -9.21
N ARG A 271 15.38 -13.24 -9.36
CA ARG A 271 14.85 -12.86 -10.68
C ARG A 271 15.80 -11.95 -11.45
N LYS A 272 16.30 -10.89 -10.81
CA LYS A 272 17.16 -9.90 -11.46
C LYS A 272 18.54 -10.46 -11.75
N ASN A 273 19.12 -11.29 -10.87
CA ASN A 273 20.40 -11.97 -11.16
C ASN A 273 20.25 -12.94 -12.33
N LEU A 274 19.18 -13.73 -12.37
CA LEU A 274 18.93 -14.61 -13.52
C LEU A 274 18.74 -13.79 -14.81
N ALA A 275 17.95 -12.72 -14.76
CA ALA A 275 17.73 -11.84 -15.90
C ALA A 275 19.03 -11.19 -16.40
N GLU A 276 19.89 -10.75 -15.49
CA GLU A 276 21.21 -10.19 -15.80
C GLU A 276 22.10 -11.25 -16.45
N LEU A 277 22.24 -12.43 -15.84
CA LEU A 277 23.03 -13.53 -16.38
C LEU A 277 22.55 -13.94 -17.79
N VAL A 278 21.24 -13.97 -18.03
CA VAL A 278 20.67 -14.27 -19.36
C VAL A 278 21.06 -13.19 -20.39
N LYS A 279 21.14 -11.92 -19.99
CA LYS A 279 21.44 -10.78 -20.86
C LYS A 279 22.94 -10.57 -21.11
N THR A 280 23.80 -10.77 -20.11
CA THR A 280 25.18 -10.28 -20.13
C THR A 280 26.25 -11.36 -20.18
N ALA A 281 25.94 -12.63 -19.85
CA ALA A 281 26.95 -13.69 -19.79
C ALA A 281 27.56 -14.00 -21.17
N PRO A 282 28.85 -14.37 -21.28
CA PRO A 282 29.48 -14.81 -22.52
C PRO A 282 28.75 -16.01 -23.12
N GLY A 283 28.41 -15.96 -24.42
CA GLY A 283 27.53 -16.96 -25.04
C GLY A 283 26.08 -16.84 -24.56
N SER A 284 25.65 -15.61 -24.23
CA SER A 284 24.29 -15.27 -23.79
C SER A 284 23.25 -15.96 -24.66
N SER A 285 22.16 -16.32 -23.98
CA SER A 285 21.12 -17.28 -24.38
C SER A 285 20.92 -17.35 -25.90
N PRO A 286 20.72 -18.55 -26.50
CA PRO A 286 20.38 -18.64 -27.91
C PRO A 286 19.35 -17.55 -28.27
N SER A 287 19.54 -16.82 -29.36
CA SER A 287 18.83 -15.56 -29.66
C SER A 287 17.29 -15.61 -29.61
N TYR A 288 16.72 -16.79 -29.41
CA TYR A 288 15.30 -17.08 -29.26
C TYR A 288 14.78 -17.25 -27.82
N ARG A 289 15.64 -17.33 -26.78
CA ARG A 289 15.21 -17.54 -25.39
C ARG A 289 15.13 -16.24 -24.61
N THR A 290 14.04 -16.08 -23.88
CA THR A 290 13.72 -14.98 -22.97
C THR A 290 14.01 -15.36 -21.52
N VAL A 291 14.03 -14.39 -20.60
CA VAL A 291 14.16 -14.69 -19.15
C VAL A 291 13.00 -15.57 -18.68
N GLY A 292 11.80 -15.35 -19.24
CA GLY A 292 10.63 -16.19 -19.02
C GLY A 292 10.87 -17.67 -19.30
N ASP A 293 11.63 -18.02 -20.33
CA ASP A 293 11.93 -19.43 -20.65
C ASP A 293 12.80 -20.14 -19.59
N TYR A 294 13.54 -19.38 -18.79
CA TYR A 294 14.33 -19.92 -17.67
C TYR A 294 13.50 -20.04 -16.40
N LEU A 295 12.58 -19.11 -16.18
CA LEU A 295 11.74 -19.03 -14.99
C LEU A 295 10.50 -19.92 -15.05
N ASP A 296 9.95 -20.14 -16.24
CA ASP A 296 8.65 -20.80 -16.41
C ASP A 296 8.59 -22.17 -15.72
N GLY A 297 7.52 -22.39 -14.97
CA GLY A 297 7.24 -23.62 -14.25
C GLY A 297 8.04 -23.84 -12.95
N ILE A 298 8.94 -22.92 -12.57
CA ILE A 298 9.58 -22.96 -11.25
C ILE A 298 8.49 -22.80 -10.18
N THR A 299 8.38 -23.76 -9.27
CA THR A 299 7.42 -23.75 -8.16
C THR A 299 8.14 -23.47 -6.85
N LEU A 300 7.59 -22.60 -6.01
CA LEU A 300 8.26 -22.19 -4.79
C LEU A 300 7.30 -21.79 -3.67
N THR A 301 7.83 -21.71 -2.44
CA THR A 301 7.10 -21.08 -1.35
C THR A 301 7.25 -19.56 -1.41
N SER A 302 6.19 -18.81 -1.20
CA SER A 302 6.24 -17.35 -1.07
C SER A 302 5.52 -16.88 0.20
N PRO A 303 6.13 -16.00 1.02
CA PRO A 303 5.45 -15.42 2.18
C PRO A 303 4.33 -14.44 1.81
N LEU A 304 4.38 -13.89 0.60
CA LEU A 304 3.39 -12.95 0.05
C LEU A 304 3.24 -13.19 -1.45
N MET A 305 2.00 -13.15 -1.94
CA MET A 305 1.69 -13.13 -3.37
C MET A 305 0.92 -11.86 -3.70
N PHE A 306 1.34 -11.14 -4.75
CA PHE A 306 0.67 -9.88 -5.12
C PHE A 306 -0.70 -10.07 -5.76
N ASP A 307 -1.04 -11.28 -6.20
CA ASP A 307 -2.39 -11.61 -6.69
C ASP A 307 -3.39 -11.92 -5.55
N THR A 308 -2.90 -12.17 -4.33
CA THR A 308 -3.70 -12.33 -3.10
C THR A 308 -3.64 -11.09 -2.19
N ALA A 309 -2.95 -10.04 -2.63
CA ALA A 309 -2.71 -8.84 -1.84
C ALA A 309 -3.97 -7.96 -1.71
N ASN A 310 -4.18 -7.45 -0.49
CA ASN A 310 -5.24 -6.50 -0.18
C ASN A 310 -4.91 -5.09 -0.71
N GLU A 311 -5.86 -4.16 -0.57
CA GLU A 311 -5.71 -2.76 -0.99
C GLU A 311 -4.39 -2.14 -0.53
N GLN A 312 -4.05 -2.27 0.76
CA GLN A 312 -2.83 -1.67 1.31
C GLN A 312 -1.54 -2.14 0.62
N ILE A 313 -1.42 -3.45 0.35
CA ILE A 313 -0.25 -3.99 -0.32
C ILE A 313 -0.27 -3.65 -1.82
N GLN A 314 -1.45 -3.48 -2.44
CA GLN A 314 -1.56 -2.95 -3.80
C GLN A 314 -1.15 -1.48 -3.87
N ASP A 315 -1.46 -0.67 -2.86
CA ASP A 315 -1.00 0.72 -2.78
C ASP A 315 0.50 0.81 -2.63
N PHE A 316 1.07 -0.02 -1.74
CA PHE A 316 2.51 -0.17 -1.65
C PHE A 316 3.10 -0.52 -3.01
N LYS A 317 2.51 -1.50 -3.72
CA LYS A 317 2.97 -1.91 -5.04
C LYS A 317 2.94 -0.77 -6.05
N ASN A 318 1.83 -0.01 -6.11
CA ASN A 318 1.68 1.13 -7.01
C ASN A 318 2.70 2.23 -6.68
N GLY A 319 2.79 2.64 -5.41
CA GLY A 319 3.75 3.66 -4.99
C GLY A 319 5.21 3.24 -5.20
N TYR A 320 5.52 1.95 -5.07
CA TYR A 320 6.85 1.41 -5.36
C TYR A 320 7.17 1.45 -6.86
N ILE A 321 6.20 1.13 -7.71
CA ILE A 321 6.33 1.25 -9.16
C ILE A 321 6.54 2.72 -9.55
N ASP A 322 5.75 3.64 -8.98
CA ASP A 322 5.87 5.07 -9.27
C ASP A 322 7.24 5.63 -8.83
N ALA A 323 7.76 5.17 -7.70
CA ALA A 323 9.04 5.62 -7.16
C ALA A 323 10.27 4.99 -7.86
N THR A 324 10.17 3.74 -8.31
CA THR A 324 11.34 2.96 -8.78
C THR A 324 11.28 2.53 -10.24
N ALA A 325 10.14 2.73 -10.92
CA ALA A 325 9.82 2.21 -12.25
C ALA A 325 9.92 0.67 -12.36
N THR A 326 9.92 -0.05 -11.24
CA THR A 326 9.99 -1.52 -11.21
C THR A 326 8.96 -2.10 -10.25
N ALA A 327 8.48 -3.32 -10.52
CA ALA A 327 7.60 -4.00 -9.59
C ALA A 327 8.38 -4.45 -8.34
N PRO A 328 7.82 -4.30 -7.13
CA PRO A 328 8.44 -4.80 -5.90
C PRO A 328 8.43 -6.33 -5.84
N ASP A 329 9.30 -6.85 -4.97
CA ASP A 329 9.25 -8.24 -4.51
C ASP A 329 8.55 -8.36 -3.13
N TRP A 330 8.43 -9.59 -2.63
CA TRP A 330 7.82 -9.80 -1.31
C TRP A 330 8.68 -9.24 -0.16
N LEU A 331 10.00 -9.14 -0.34
CA LEU A 331 10.93 -8.72 0.71
C LEU A 331 10.79 -7.22 0.99
N SER A 332 10.70 -6.41 -0.05
CA SER A 332 10.40 -4.98 0.04
C SER A 332 9.02 -4.73 0.65
N ALA A 333 7.99 -5.49 0.26
CA ALA A 333 6.65 -5.40 0.87
C ALA A 333 6.66 -5.76 2.37
N HIS A 334 7.47 -6.74 2.77
CA HIS A 334 7.62 -7.13 4.17
C HIS A 334 8.43 -6.12 4.98
N ALA A 335 9.45 -5.49 4.39
CA ALA A 335 10.16 -4.39 5.04
C ALA A 335 9.23 -3.18 5.27
N PHE A 336 8.44 -2.80 4.27
CA PHE A 336 7.37 -1.80 4.39
C PHE A 336 6.42 -2.15 5.54
N SER A 337 5.93 -3.39 5.55
CA SER A 337 5.01 -3.88 6.58
C SER A 337 5.64 -3.92 7.98
N ALA A 338 6.93 -4.24 8.10
CA ALA A 338 7.65 -4.29 9.38
C ALA A 338 7.81 -2.89 9.99
N VAL A 339 8.21 -1.91 9.17
CA VAL A 339 8.31 -0.51 9.63
C VAL A 339 6.93 0.04 9.98
N LYS A 340 5.92 -0.28 9.17
CA LYS A 340 4.54 0.07 9.49
C LYS A 340 4.10 -0.50 10.84
N LEU A 341 4.25 -1.82 11.02
CA LEU A 341 3.81 -2.49 12.24
C LEU A 341 4.52 -1.95 13.49
N ALA A 342 5.82 -1.62 13.37
CA ALA A 342 6.57 -0.99 14.45
C ALA A 342 6.05 0.42 14.77
N THR A 343 5.73 1.23 13.76
CA THR A 343 5.28 2.62 13.94
C THR A 343 3.80 2.74 14.30
N ASP A 344 2.96 1.77 13.94
CA ASP A 344 1.55 1.69 14.35
C ASP A 344 1.42 1.72 15.89
N GLY A 345 2.38 1.13 16.60
CA GLY A 345 2.44 1.18 18.07
C GLY A 345 2.66 2.58 18.67
N LEU A 346 2.95 3.58 17.84
CA LEU A 346 3.09 4.98 18.25
C LEU A 346 1.92 5.85 17.77
N VAL A 347 0.93 5.32 17.05
CA VAL A 347 -0.23 6.10 16.62
C VAL A 347 -1.03 6.54 17.85
N GLY A 348 -1.20 7.86 18.03
CA GLY A 348 -1.88 8.42 19.21
C GLY A 348 -1.07 8.36 20.51
N TYR A 349 0.20 7.99 20.44
CA TYR A 349 1.10 7.92 21.58
C TYR A 349 1.57 9.31 22.05
N ASN A 350 1.38 9.60 23.34
CA ASN A 350 1.77 10.86 23.99
C ASN A 350 2.67 10.65 25.24
N GLY A 351 3.26 9.46 25.42
CA GLY A 351 4.08 9.12 26.59
C GLY A 351 5.56 9.48 26.44
N THR A 352 6.37 9.05 27.42
CA THR A 352 7.83 9.31 27.47
C THR A 352 8.73 8.15 27.02
N ASP A 353 8.24 6.91 27.00
CA ASP A 353 8.97 5.70 26.58
C ASP A 353 8.37 5.06 25.31
N ALA A 354 8.77 5.59 24.15
CA ALA A 354 8.26 5.16 22.84
C ALA A 354 8.64 3.70 22.52
N ARG A 355 9.84 3.25 22.93
CA ARG A 355 10.31 1.87 22.71
C ARG A 355 9.39 0.85 23.38
N LYS A 356 9.02 1.12 24.64
CA LYS A 356 8.09 0.27 25.39
C LYS A 356 6.67 0.30 24.82
N ALA A 357 6.21 1.44 24.30
CA ALA A 357 4.91 1.54 23.64
C ALA A 357 4.83 0.62 22.41
N VAL A 358 5.85 0.67 21.53
CA VAL A 358 5.93 -0.23 20.37
C VAL A 358 6.02 -1.69 20.81
N LEU A 359 6.88 -2.01 21.77
CA LEU A 359 7.04 -3.39 22.24
C LEU A 359 5.76 -3.96 22.84
N ASN A 360 5.04 -3.17 23.66
CA ASN A 360 3.77 -3.57 24.24
C ASN A 360 2.71 -3.75 23.16
N TYR A 361 2.61 -2.81 22.22
CA TYR A 361 1.71 -2.92 21.08
C TYR A 361 1.91 -4.26 20.35
N LEU A 362 3.15 -4.59 19.96
CA LEU A 362 3.44 -5.86 19.27
C LEU A 362 3.16 -7.11 20.12
N ARG A 363 3.29 -7.01 21.45
CA ARG A 363 2.98 -8.12 22.38
C ARG A 363 1.48 -8.32 22.58
N GLU A 364 0.72 -7.23 22.57
CA GLU A 364 -0.72 -7.18 22.84
C GLU A 364 -1.56 -7.28 21.56
N LEU A 365 -0.95 -7.20 20.37
CA LEU A 365 -1.60 -7.49 19.10
C LEU A 365 -2.39 -8.81 19.24
N PRO A 366 -3.73 -8.75 19.24
CA PRO A 366 -4.53 -9.84 19.75
C PRO A 366 -4.35 -11.10 18.89
N LEU A 367 -4.35 -12.25 19.54
CA LEU A 367 -4.66 -13.53 18.91
C LEU A 367 -6.17 -13.59 18.62
N SER A 368 -6.72 -12.64 17.85
CA SER A 368 -8.14 -12.65 17.51
C SER A 368 -8.33 -12.62 16.00
N SER A 369 -9.36 -13.34 15.57
CA SER A 369 -9.95 -13.28 14.24
C SER A 369 -10.44 -11.88 13.92
N GLU A 370 -10.04 -11.33 12.78
CA GLU A 370 -10.93 -10.73 11.77
C GLU A 370 -10.16 -9.85 10.77
N ASN A 371 -10.64 -9.90 9.53
CA ASN A 371 -10.47 -8.93 8.44
C ASN A 371 -9.06 -8.76 7.86
N SER A 372 -8.60 -9.76 7.12
CA SER A 372 -8.12 -9.59 5.74
C SER A 372 -7.43 -10.86 5.26
N ALA A 373 -7.33 -11.09 3.95
CA ALA A 373 -6.37 -12.06 3.37
C ALA A 373 -4.93 -11.84 3.88
N THR A 374 -4.67 -10.67 4.46
CA THR A 374 -3.41 -10.23 5.01
C THR A 374 -3.39 -10.07 6.54
N SER A 375 -4.49 -10.32 7.26
CA SER A 375 -4.58 -10.14 8.72
C SER A 375 -4.67 -11.49 9.45
N PRO A 376 -3.53 -12.10 9.81
CA PRO A 376 -3.51 -13.21 10.75
C PRO A 376 -3.46 -12.65 12.18
N SER A 377 -3.90 -13.44 13.14
CA SER A 377 -3.38 -13.37 14.51
C SER A 377 -1.84 -13.26 14.44
N TYR A 378 -1.30 -12.05 14.69
CA TYR A 378 -0.05 -11.61 14.05
C TYR A 378 1.14 -12.45 14.41
N PHE A 379 1.21 -12.97 15.62
CA PHE A 379 2.32 -13.78 16.06
C PHE A 379 1.84 -14.89 16.99
N ASP A 380 2.36 -16.10 16.81
CA ASP A 380 2.11 -17.21 17.74
C ASP A 380 2.90 -17.08 19.05
N GLY A 381 2.84 -18.09 19.91
CA GLY A 381 3.61 -18.12 21.17
C GLY A 381 5.12 -18.02 20.99
N ASN A 382 5.65 -18.31 19.80
CA ASN A 382 7.05 -18.17 19.43
C ASN A 382 7.32 -16.86 18.66
N LYS A 383 6.38 -15.92 18.68
CA LYS A 383 6.50 -14.63 18.00
C LYS A 383 6.67 -14.72 16.47
N ILE A 384 6.19 -15.81 15.86
CA ILE A 384 6.20 -16.02 14.40
C ILE A 384 4.81 -15.77 13.83
N ALA A 385 4.74 -15.10 12.68
CA ALA A 385 3.47 -14.86 12.03
C ALA A 385 2.75 -16.14 11.63
N ARG A 386 1.49 -16.28 12.04
CA ARG A 386 0.63 -17.43 11.70
C ARG A 386 0.14 -17.43 10.24
N LYS A 387 0.77 -16.68 9.32
CA LYS A 387 0.38 -16.69 7.90
C LYS A 387 0.64 -18.07 7.28
N SER A 388 -0.28 -18.51 6.44
CA SER A 388 -0.02 -19.62 5.51
C SER A 388 1.11 -19.21 4.56
N ASN A 389 2.08 -20.10 4.34
CA ASN A 389 2.98 -19.95 3.20
C ASN A 389 2.17 -20.20 1.93
N PHE A 390 2.25 -19.29 0.97
CA PHE A 390 1.68 -19.53 -0.35
C PHE A 390 2.62 -20.38 -1.18
N ILE A 391 2.09 -21.11 -2.16
CA ILE A 391 2.87 -21.66 -3.25
C ILE A 391 2.71 -20.76 -4.46
N GLY A 392 3.81 -20.25 -4.98
CA GLY A 392 3.87 -19.54 -6.25
C GLY A 392 4.41 -20.43 -7.36
N VAL A 393 3.97 -20.17 -8.59
CA VAL A 393 4.53 -20.76 -9.81
C VAL A 393 4.85 -19.61 -10.76
N TYR A 394 6.05 -19.64 -11.34
CA TYR A 394 6.38 -18.72 -12.43
C TYR A 394 5.65 -19.14 -13.70
N SER A 395 4.90 -18.21 -14.28
CA SER A 395 4.29 -18.30 -15.61
C SER A 395 4.98 -17.25 -16.48
N GLY A 396 5.90 -17.69 -17.32
CA GLY A 396 6.94 -16.82 -17.88
C GLY A 396 7.74 -16.14 -16.77
N GLU A 397 7.84 -14.80 -16.80
CA GLU A 397 8.57 -14.01 -15.79
C GLU A 397 7.75 -13.66 -14.54
N THR A 398 6.45 -13.95 -14.57
CA THR A 398 5.51 -13.50 -13.53
C THR A 398 5.27 -14.60 -12.53
N LEU A 399 5.49 -14.31 -11.25
CA LEU A 399 5.12 -15.19 -10.16
C LEU A 399 3.62 -15.05 -9.86
N VAL A 400 2.85 -16.12 -10.05
CA VAL A 400 1.41 -16.18 -9.76
C VAL A 400 1.13 -17.30 -8.75
N SER A 401 0.03 -17.19 -8.02
CA SER A 401 -0.39 -18.19 -7.05
C SER A 401 -0.61 -19.52 -7.76
N ALA A 402 -0.17 -20.64 -7.18
CA ALA A 402 -0.42 -21.95 -7.76
C ALA A 402 -1.93 -22.26 -7.80
N PRO A 403 -2.43 -23.05 -8.78
CA PRO A 403 -3.86 -23.36 -8.93
C PRO A 403 -4.52 -24.05 -7.72
N THR A 404 -3.72 -24.60 -6.81
CA THR A 404 -4.17 -25.19 -5.55
C THR A 404 -3.32 -24.63 -4.42
N GLN A 405 -3.96 -24.05 -3.40
CA GLN A 405 -3.28 -23.62 -2.17
C GLN A 405 -3.64 -24.55 -1.01
N LEU A 406 -2.85 -24.47 0.05
CA LEU A 406 -3.13 -25.18 1.30
C LEU A 406 -3.42 -24.18 2.41
N GLN A 407 -4.60 -24.30 3.02
CA GLN A 407 -5.04 -23.43 4.11
C GLN A 407 -5.15 -24.22 5.42
N PRO A 408 -4.55 -23.75 6.53
CA PRO A 408 -4.60 -24.45 7.80
C PRO A 408 -6.03 -24.51 8.33
N ILE A 409 -6.39 -25.66 8.90
CA ILE A 409 -7.64 -25.76 9.65
C ILE A 409 -7.40 -25.19 11.04
N ILE A 410 -8.24 -24.23 11.46
CA ILE A 410 -8.14 -23.61 12.79
C ILE A 410 -8.59 -24.63 13.84
N ASP A 411 -7.74 -24.87 14.84
CA ASP A 411 -8.03 -25.76 15.97
C ASP A 411 -9.26 -25.27 16.75
N GLY A 412 -10.22 -26.17 17.03
CA GLY A 412 -11.38 -25.89 17.88
C GLY A 412 -12.74 -26.26 17.30
N GLY A 413 -12.83 -26.69 16.04
CA GLY A 413 -14.05 -27.24 15.46
C GLY A 413 -14.13 -28.77 15.56
N ASN A 414 -15.27 -29.31 16.02
CA ASN A 414 -15.61 -30.74 15.94
C ASN A 414 -15.91 -31.15 14.49
N LYS A 415 -14.96 -30.93 13.57
CA LYS A 415 -15.07 -31.39 12.19
C LYS A 415 -14.62 -32.83 12.07
N ASN A 416 -15.32 -33.61 11.26
CA ASN A 416 -14.91 -34.97 10.94
C ASN A 416 -13.77 -34.96 9.93
N TYR A 417 -12.55 -34.64 10.40
CA TYR A 417 -11.32 -34.57 9.60
C TYR A 417 -11.07 -35.85 8.80
N ILE A 418 -11.52 -36.99 9.33
CA ILE A 418 -11.37 -38.30 8.69
C ILE A 418 -12.24 -38.38 7.43
N ALA A 419 -13.47 -37.86 7.46
CA ALA A 419 -14.34 -37.83 6.29
C ALA A 419 -13.78 -36.88 5.21
N GLU A 420 -13.33 -35.69 5.60
CA GLU A 420 -12.70 -34.71 4.70
C GLU A 420 -11.40 -35.22 4.06
N PHE A 421 -10.58 -35.92 4.85
CA PHE A 421 -9.36 -36.56 4.37
C PHE A 421 -9.67 -37.70 3.38
N ARG A 422 -10.66 -38.54 3.67
CA ARG A 422 -11.12 -39.60 2.74
C ARG A 422 -11.70 -39.04 1.44
N ALA A 423 -12.33 -37.87 1.50
CA ALA A 423 -12.79 -37.14 0.32
C ALA A 423 -11.65 -36.46 -0.47
N GLY A 424 -10.41 -36.53 0.01
CA GLY A 424 -9.23 -35.96 -0.63
C GLY A 424 -9.15 -34.43 -0.54
N ARG A 425 -10.03 -33.79 0.26
CA ARG A 425 -10.15 -32.33 0.42
C ARG A 425 -9.15 -31.76 1.43
N VAL A 426 -8.54 -32.61 2.25
CA VAL A 426 -7.60 -32.22 3.30
C VAL A 426 -6.28 -33.00 3.17
N LEU A 427 -5.16 -32.35 3.47
CA LEU A 427 -3.83 -32.94 3.59
C LEU A 427 -3.27 -32.72 4.99
N PHE A 428 -2.38 -33.61 5.44
CA PHE A 428 -1.63 -33.41 6.68
C PHE A 428 -0.25 -32.84 6.33
N VAL A 429 0.04 -31.61 6.78
CA VAL A 429 1.25 -30.85 6.46
C VAL A 429 1.68 -30.05 7.69
N ASN A 430 2.97 -30.09 8.07
CA ASN A 430 3.50 -29.39 9.26
C ASN A 430 2.70 -29.68 10.54
N ASP A 431 2.48 -30.98 10.80
CA ASP A 431 1.79 -31.51 11.99
C ASP A 431 0.33 -31.04 12.15
N ARG A 432 -0.30 -30.58 11.07
CA ARG A 432 -1.69 -30.13 11.08
C ARG A 432 -2.42 -30.49 9.78
N PHE A 433 -3.74 -30.60 9.87
CA PHE A 433 -4.58 -30.75 8.69
C PHE A 433 -4.74 -29.40 7.98
N MET A 434 -4.74 -29.42 6.65
CA MET A 434 -4.90 -28.26 5.77
C MET A 434 -5.88 -28.57 4.63
N TYR A 435 -6.78 -27.65 4.32
CA TYR A 435 -7.67 -27.75 3.16
C TYR A 435 -6.92 -27.52 1.86
N LYS A 436 -7.29 -28.25 0.82
CA LYS A 436 -6.95 -27.92 -0.57
C LYS A 436 -7.93 -26.87 -1.07
N THR A 437 -7.44 -25.65 -1.25
CA THR A 437 -8.22 -24.50 -1.72
C THR A 437 -7.99 -24.31 -3.20
N ASN A 438 -9.07 -24.21 -3.98
CA ASN A 438 -8.98 -23.92 -5.42
C ASN A 438 -8.67 -22.43 -5.63
N VAL A 439 -7.67 -22.14 -6.45
CA VAL A 439 -7.34 -20.78 -6.86
C VAL A 439 -8.03 -20.46 -8.18
N VAL A 440 -8.74 -19.33 -8.20
CA VAL A 440 -9.44 -18.82 -9.38
C VAL A 440 -8.82 -17.47 -9.75
N TYR A 441 -8.03 -17.42 -10.81
CA TYR A 441 -7.52 -16.16 -11.32
C TYR A 441 -8.69 -15.38 -11.92
N THR A 442 -8.88 -14.17 -11.43
CA THR A 442 -10.07 -13.35 -11.66
C THR A 442 -9.62 -12.00 -12.17
N GLY A 443 -10.09 -11.63 -13.36
CA GLY A 443 -9.79 -10.32 -13.93
C GLY A 443 -11.05 -9.51 -14.15
N ILE A 444 -10.94 -8.21 -13.91
CA ILE A 444 -12.02 -7.23 -14.07
C ILE A 444 -11.44 -6.07 -14.87
N GLN A 445 -11.92 -5.91 -16.10
CA GLN A 445 -11.62 -4.75 -16.92
C GLN A 445 -12.85 -3.85 -16.91
N VAL A 446 -12.71 -2.66 -16.34
CA VAL A 446 -13.78 -1.65 -16.38
C VAL A 446 -13.70 -0.93 -17.72
N ASP A 447 -14.78 -1.01 -18.49
CA ASP A 447 -14.85 -0.46 -19.84
C ASP A 447 -15.48 0.95 -19.82
N GLU A 448 -16.47 1.19 -18.96
CA GLU A 448 -17.11 2.51 -18.81
C GLU A 448 -17.69 2.72 -17.40
N ILE A 449 -17.49 3.91 -16.84
CA ILE A 449 -18.21 4.44 -15.66
C ILE A 449 -19.07 5.61 -16.12
N SER A 450 -20.37 5.51 -15.86
CA SER A 450 -21.38 6.48 -16.30
C SER A 450 -22.43 6.72 -15.22
N ASN A 451 -23.32 7.70 -15.44
CA ASN A 451 -24.45 8.02 -14.56
C ASN A 451 -24.07 8.13 -13.07
N ILE A 452 -22.98 8.86 -12.77
CA ILE A 452 -22.52 9.10 -11.40
C ILE A 452 -23.51 10.04 -10.72
N ASP A 453 -24.28 9.51 -9.78
CA ASP A 453 -25.28 10.21 -8.98
C ASP A 453 -24.75 10.42 -7.56
N LEU A 454 -24.45 11.68 -7.23
CA LEU A 454 -23.92 12.07 -5.92
C LEU A 454 -25.00 12.15 -4.84
N GLU A 455 -26.27 12.23 -5.19
CA GLU A 455 -27.37 12.25 -4.23
C GLU A 455 -27.70 10.84 -3.77
N LEU A 456 -27.82 9.91 -4.73
CA LEU A 456 -28.08 8.50 -4.46
C LEU A 456 -26.81 7.71 -4.09
N GLN A 457 -25.63 8.30 -4.29
CA GLN A 457 -24.33 7.64 -4.13
C GLN A 457 -24.24 6.37 -4.99
N THR A 458 -24.61 6.48 -6.27
CA THR A 458 -24.60 5.35 -7.21
C THR A 458 -23.92 5.69 -8.52
N ALA A 459 -23.33 4.69 -9.18
CA ALA A 459 -22.81 4.82 -10.54
C ALA A 459 -23.08 3.55 -11.35
N ASP A 460 -23.25 3.71 -12.67
CA ASP A 460 -23.37 2.60 -13.61
C ASP A 460 -21.96 2.20 -14.10
N ILE A 461 -21.66 0.90 -14.01
CA ILE A 461 -20.35 0.34 -14.39
C ILE A 461 -20.58 -0.74 -15.46
N ASP A 462 -19.98 -0.57 -16.64
CA ASP A 462 -19.84 -1.60 -17.69
C ASP A 462 -18.44 -2.20 -17.58
N PHE A 463 -18.36 -3.51 -17.42
CA PHE A 463 -17.09 -4.21 -17.23
C PHE A 463 -17.12 -5.64 -17.78
N SER A 464 -15.94 -6.09 -18.17
CA SER A 464 -15.63 -7.46 -18.53
C SER A 464 -15.05 -8.20 -17.32
N LEU A 465 -15.63 -9.35 -16.98
CA LEU A 465 -15.22 -10.21 -15.86
C LEU A 465 -14.84 -11.58 -16.39
N TRP A 466 -13.68 -12.11 -16.03
CA TRP A 466 -13.30 -13.46 -16.40
C TRP A 466 -12.68 -14.26 -15.28
N PHE A 467 -12.75 -15.57 -15.43
CA PHE A 467 -12.14 -16.55 -14.54
C PHE A 467 -11.23 -17.48 -15.32
N ARG A 468 -10.05 -17.77 -14.78
CA ARG A 468 -9.21 -18.91 -15.13
C ARG A 468 -9.07 -19.81 -13.92
N PHE A 469 -9.42 -21.08 -14.03
CA PHE A 469 -9.43 -22.00 -12.89
C PHE A 469 -9.24 -23.45 -13.31
N LYS A 470 -8.88 -24.30 -12.36
CA LYS A 470 -8.78 -25.75 -12.53
C LYS A 470 -9.82 -26.45 -11.68
N GLY A 471 -10.53 -27.41 -12.27
CA GLY A 471 -11.54 -28.23 -11.59
C GLY A 471 -12.96 -28.00 -12.10
N ASP A 472 -13.90 -28.74 -11.54
CA ASP A 472 -15.32 -28.73 -11.92
C ASP A 472 -16.16 -28.09 -10.81
N PHE A 473 -16.28 -26.76 -10.88
CA PHE A 473 -17.12 -25.95 -10.00
C PHE A 473 -17.52 -24.64 -10.71
N GLN A 474 -18.42 -23.86 -10.10
CA GLN A 474 -18.98 -22.64 -10.68
C GLN A 474 -18.38 -21.40 -10.02
N PRO A 475 -17.23 -20.86 -10.48
CA PRO A 475 -16.66 -19.63 -9.91
C PRO A 475 -17.55 -18.40 -10.12
N GLN A 476 -18.52 -18.46 -11.05
CA GLN A 476 -19.43 -17.36 -11.36
C GLN A 476 -20.63 -17.23 -10.41
N ASP A 477 -20.77 -18.10 -9.41
CA ASP A 477 -21.82 -18.01 -8.39
C ASP A 477 -21.49 -16.92 -7.35
N LEU A 478 -21.68 -15.67 -7.77
CA LEU A 478 -21.22 -14.47 -7.07
C LEU A 478 -22.30 -13.78 -6.24
N ASN A 479 -21.85 -13.13 -5.18
CA ASN A 479 -22.56 -12.13 -4.39
C ASN A 479 -21.85 -10.78 -4.56
N PHE A 480 -22.45 -9.84 -5.29
CA PHE A 480 -21.97 -8.46 -5.35
C PHE A 480 -22.48 -7.69 -4.12
N ALA A 481 -21.56 -7.33 -3.21
CA ALA A 481 -21.90 -6.76 -1.93
C ALA A 481 -22.48 -5.33 -2.02
N ASN A 482 -22.13 -4.60 -3.08
CA ASN A 482 -22.51 -3.20 -3.27
C ASN A 482 -23.34 -2.96 -4.54
N SER A 483 -23.92 -4.00 -5.16
CA SER A 483 -24.84 -3.79 -6.28
C SER A 483 -26.19 -3.26 -5.78
N VAL A 484 -26.81 -2.37 -6.57
CA VAL A 484 -28.16 -1.84 -6.25
C VAL A 484 -29.23 -2.90 -6.50
N GLU A 485 -29.06 -3.66 -7.58
CA GLU A 485 -29.91 -4.79 -7.93
C GLU A 485 -29.11 -6.10 -7.89
N PRO A 486 -29.73 -7.26 -7.57
CA PRO A 486 -29.05 -8.55 -7.63
C PRO A 486 -28.52 -8.86 -9.04
N ILE A 487 -27.25 -9.25 -9.15
CA ILE A 487 -26.61 -9.61 -10.42
C ILE A 487 -26.43 -11.12 -10.46
N LEU A 488 -27.02 -11.77 -11.48
CA LEU A 488 -26.81 -13.18 -11.79
C LEU A 488 -26.07 -13.29 -13.12
N LEU A 489 -24.91 -13.96 -13.10
CA LEU A 489 -24.16 -14.22 -14.32
C LEU A 489 -24.82 -15.39 -15.07
N GLY A 490 -25.27 -15.12 -16.30
CA GLY A 490 -25.84 -16.13 -17.20
C GLY A 490 -24.78 -17.01 -17.85
N GLU A 491 -25.00 -17.41 -19.10
CA GLU A 491 -23.98 -18.13 -19.88
C GLU A 491 -22.78 -17.22 -20.18
N PRO A 492 -21.54 -17.75 -20.18
CA PRO A 492 -20.36 -16.97 -20.53
C PRO A 492 -20.41 -16.54 -22.00
N GLU A 493 -19.92 -15.34 -22.28
CA GLU A 493 -19.70 -14.85 -23.65
C GLU A 493 -18.66 -15.69 -24.38
N LEU A 494 -17.67 -16.19 -23.63
CA LEU A 494 -16.64 -17.08 -24.13
C LEU A 494 -16.24 -18.11 -23.07
N GLU A 495 -16.24 -19.38 -23.46
CA GLU A 495 -15.67 -20.48 -22.66
C GLU A 495 -14.60 -21.20 -23.48
N LYS A 496 -13.43 -21.43 -22.86
CA LYS A 496 -12.32 -22.19 -23.46
C LYS A 496 -11.68 -23.09 -22.43
N GLN A 497 -11.30 -24.29 -22.85
CA GLN A 497 -10.51 -25.21 -22.03
C GLN A 497 -9.12 -25.37 -22.66
N GLN A 498 -8.07 -25.13 -21.88
CA GLN A 498 -6.68 -25.30 -22.29
C GLN A 498 -5.95 -26.18 -21.28
N GLY A 499 -5.72 -27.44 -21.65
CA GLY A 499 -5.23 -28.46 -20.71
C GLY A 499 -6.20 -28.61 -19.53
N ASP A 500 -5.68 -28.46 -18.32
CA ASP A 500 -6.46 -28.55 -17.08
C ASP A 500 -7.12 -27.23 -16.66
N MET A 501 -6.90 -26.14 -17.41
CA MET A 501 -7.42 -24.81 -17.08
C MET A 501 -8.65 -24.49 -17.92
N THR A 502 -9.71 -24.06 -17.24
CA THR A 502 -10.93 -23.53 -17.85
C THR A 502 -10.90 -22.01 -17.78
N TYR A 503 -11.26 -21.36 -18.88
CA TYR A 503 -11.43 -19.91 -19.01
C TYR A 503 -12.89 -19.59 -19.31
N ARG A 504 -13.48 -18.64 -18.58
CA ARG A 504 -14.83 -18.11 -18.83
C ARG A 504 -14.82 -16.59 -18.77
N LEU A 505 -15.44 -15.94 -19.75
CA LEU A 505 -15.61 -14.49 -19.84
C LEU A 505 -17.09 -14.11 -19.78
N TYR A 506 -17.39 -13.02 -19.08
CA TYR A 506 -18.71 -12.42 -18.94
C TYR A 506 -18.61 -10.93 -19.16
N ARG A 507 -19.64 -10.34 -19.73
CA ARG A 507 -19.84 -8.88 -19.78
C ARG A 507 -20.99 -8.50 -18.87
N VAL A 508 -20.78 -7.49 -18.03
CA VAL A 508 -21.75 -7.06 -17.02
C VAL A 508 -21.88 -5.55 -17.06
N LYS A 509 -23.13 -5.08 -17.14
CA LYS A 509 -23.47 -3.66 -16.97
C LYS A 509 -24.52 -3.53 -15.89
N SER A 510 -24.19 -2.85 -14.80
CA SER A 510 -25.09 -2.71 -13.65
C SER A 510 -24.79 -1.46 -12.83
N ARG A 511 -25.68 -1.15 -11.90
CA ARG A 511 -25.59 -0.02 -10.97
C ARG A 511 -25.04 -0.47 -9.62
N PHE A 512 -24.08 0.29 -9.10
CA PHE A 512 -23.40 0.01 -7.83
C PHE A 512 -23.47 1.20 -6.88
N TYR A 513 -23.58 0.92 -5.59
CA TYR A 513 -23.38 1.90 -4.53
C TYR A 513 -21.90 2.30 -4.44
N MET A 514 -21.67 3.61 -4.40
CA MET A 514 -20.39 4.26 -4.20
C MET A 514 -20.01 4.26 -2.72
N ASN A 515 -18.74 4.53 -2.39
CA ASN A 515 -18.26 4.65 -1.02
C ASN A 515 -18.60 3.44 -0.14
N PHE A 516 -18.56 2.25 -0.74
CA PHE A 516 -18.95 0.98 -0.13
C PHE A 516 -17.96 0.43 0.92
N GLN A 517 -16.85 1.14 1.16
CA GLN A 517 -15.89 0.81 2.21
C GLN A 517 -16.26 1.49 3.53
N GLN A 518 -15.80 0.92 4.65
CA GLN A 518 -16.06 1.49 5.98
C GLN A 518 -15.44 2.89 6.16
N LYS A 519 -14.29 3.14 5.53
CA LYS A 519 -13.64 4.45 5.56
C LYS A 519 -14.06 5.24 4.32
N ALA A 520 -14.77 6.35 4.53
CA ALA A 520 -15.11 7.26 3.45
C ALA A 520 -13.83 7.87 2.85
N PRO A 521 -13.82 8.12 1.53
CA PRO A 521 -12.70 8.83 0.90
C PRO A 521 -12.61 10.28 1.41
N PRO A 522 -11.44 10.94 1.23
CA PRO A 522 -11.27 12.37 1.52
C PRO A 522 -12.32 13.24 0.84
N TYR A 523 -12.59 14.41 1.44
CA TYR A 523 -13.60 15.34 0.94
C TYR A 523 -13.40 15.72 -0.54
N GLY A 524 -14.48 15.65 -1.32
CA GLY A 524 -14.49 15.93 -2.76
C GLY A 524 -13.98 14.77 -3.63
N GLN A 525 -13.65 13.63 -3.01
CA GLN A 525 -13.35 12.38 -3.69
C GLN A 525 -14.47 11.37 -3.48
N HIS A 526 -14.64 10.47 -4.43
CA HIS A 526 -15.66 9.44 -4.41
C HIS A 526 -15.09 8.09 -4.82
N LEU A 527 -15.34 7.06 -4.02
CA LEU A 527 -14.96 5.69 -4.33
C LEU A 527 -16.04 5.05 -5.20
N ILE A 528 -15.66 4.68 -6.42
CA ILE A 528 -16.47 3.90 -7.35
C ILE A 528 -15.79 2.56 -7.60
N GLY A 529 -16.58 1.49 -7.70
CA GLY A 529 -16.05 0.17 -7.96
C GLY A 529 -17.04 -0.91 -7.54
N LEU A 530 -16.53 -2.13 -7.44
CA LEU A 530 -17.35 -3.28 -7.10
C LEU A 530 -16.62 -4.21 -6.13
N SER A 531 -17.41 -4.89 -5.30
CA SER A 531 -16.94 -5.87 -4.33
C SER A 531 -17.78 -7.13 -4.48
N PHE A 532 -17.15 -8.28 -4.72
CA PHE A 532 -17.88 -9.55 -4.77
C PHE A 532 -17.12 -10.70 -4.12
N SER A 533 -17.90 -11.67 -3.65
CA SER A 533 -17.44 -12.96 -3.11
C SER A 533 -18.31 -14.08 -3.63
N HIS A 534 -17.93 -15.33 -3.44
CA HIS A 534 -18.78 -16.46 -3.84
C HIS A 534 -19.99 -16.58 -2.89
N ASN A 535 -21.15 -17.00 -3.41
CA ASN A 535 -22.34 -17.27 -2.59
C ASN A 535 -22.17 -18.42 -1.59
N GLN A 536 -21.42 -19.47 -1.94
CA GLN A 536 -21.35 -20.71 -1.16
C GLN A 536 -19.93 -21.14 -0.78
N LEU A 537 -18.92 -20.91 -1.62
CA LEU A 537 -17.56 -21.38 -1.31
C LEU A 537 -16.80 -20.36 -0.48
N ASN A 538 -16.51 -20.70 0.77
CA ASN A 538 -15.69 -19.87 1.66
C ASN A 538 -14.20 -19.97 1.30
N LYS A 539 -13.36 -19.18 1.97
CA LYS A 539 -11.90 -19.09 1.74
C LYS A 539 -11.16 -20.43 1.81
N ASP A 540 -11.72 -21.42 2.50
CA ASP A 540 -11.09 -22.73 2.68
C ASP A 540 -11.24 -23.59 1.41
N ASN A 541 -12.30 -23.34 0.62
CA ASN A 541 -12.61 -24.11 -0.60
C ASN A 541 -12.27 -23.36 -1.88
N LEU A 542 -12.39 -22.03 -1.87
CA LEU A 542 -12.14 -21.18 -3.02
C LEU A 542 -11.44 -19.88 -2.60
N GLN A 543 -10.39 -19.55 -3.34
CA GLN A 543 -9.70 -18.27 -3.26
C GLN A 543 -9.69 -17.65 -4.65
N TYR A 544 -10.40 -16.54 -4.82
CA TYR A 544 -10.19 -15.68 -5.97
C TYR A 544 -8.84 -14.98 -5.80
N VAL A 545 -8.10 -14.84 -6.88
CA VAL A 545 -6.85 -14.06 -6.93
C VAL A 545 -6.91 -13.16 -8.15
N VAL A 546 -6.23 -12.01 -8.09
CA VAL A 546 -6.18 -11.09 -9.22
C VAL A 546 -5.42 -11.74 -10.39
N ASP A 547 -6.03 -11.77 -11.58
CA ASP A 547 -5.36 -12.26 -12.79
C ASP A 547 -4.34 -11.22 -13.30
N LEU A 548 -3.16 -11.20 -12.68
CA LEU A 548 -2.07 -10.26 -13.01
C LEU A 548 -1.63 -10.36 -14.48
N LEU A 549 -1.71 -11.56 -15.06
CA LEU A 549 -1.36 -11.81 -16.46
C LEU A 549 -2.46 -11.29 -17.39
N GLY A 550 -3.71 -11.69 -17.14
CA GLY A 550 -4.85 -11.29 -17.98
C GLY A 550 -5.08 -9.77 -18.00
N LEU A 551 -4.83 -9.08 -16.88
CA LEU A 551 -4.95 -7.62 -16.77
C LEU A 551 -3.69 -6.87 -17.25
N GLY A 552 -2.60 -7.56 -17.59
CA GLY A 552 -1.34 -6.92 -17.98
C GLY A 552 -0.56 -6.26 -16.83
N LEU A 553 -0.97 -6.46 -15.58
CA LEU A 553 -0.33 -5.91 -14.36
C LEU A 553 1.04 -6.52 -14.05
N ALA A 554 1.37 -7.63 -14.72
CA ALA A 554 2.68 -8.28 -14.68
C ALA A 554 3.81 -7.40 -15.23
N SER A 555 3.51 -6.48 -16.15
CA SER A 555 4.49 -5.64 -16.86
C SER A 555 4.99 -4.42 -16.07
N GLY A 556 4.70 -4.35 -14.78
CA GLY A 556 4.95 -3.16 -13.96
C GLY A 556 3.90 -2.06 -14.17
N LYS A 557 2.76 -2.36 -14.82
CA LYS A 557 1.61 -1.46 -14.91
C LYS A 557 0.79 -1.47 -13.61
N THR A 558 0.26 -0.30 -13.27
CA THR A 558 -0.74 -0.13 -12.21
C THR A 558 -2.15 -0.36 -12.76
N PHE A 559 -3.12 -0.63 -11.89
CA PHE A 559 -4.53 -0.76 -12.31
C PHE A 559 -5.08 0.57 -12.86
N GLU A 560 -4.60 1.70 -12.33
CA GLU A 560 -4.89 3.03 -12.88
C GLU A 560 -4.45 3.16 -14.35
N SER A 561 -3.26 2.67 -14.71
CA SER A 561 -2.81 2.65 -16.11
C SER A 561 -3.76 1.85 -17.01
N VAL A 562 -4.29 0.72 -16.54
CA VAL A 562 -5.26 -0.09 -17.29
C VAL A 562 -6.58 0.67 -17.51
N LEU A 563 -7.06 1.40 -16.51
CA LEU A 563 -8.28 2.22 -16.61
C LEU A 563 -8.09 3.42 -17.55
N ASN A 564 -6.92 4.06 -17.51
CA ASN A 564 -6.58 5.16 -18.40
C ASN A 564 -6.45 4.70 -19.87
N GLU A 565 -5.85 3.54 -20.10
CA GLU A 565 -5.70 2.94 -21.44
C GLU A 565 -7.06 2.55 -22.06
N SER A 566 -7.97 1.99 -21.25
CA SER A 566 -9.34 1.66 -21.65
C SER A 566 -10.27 2.87 -21.75
N ARG A 567 -9.86 4.04 -21.24
CA ARG A 567 -10.69 5.24 -21.11
C ARG A 567 -11.98 4.98 -20.32
N ALA A 568 -11.86 4.17 -19.27
CA ALA A 568 -12.97 3.76 -18.41
C ALA A 568 -13.77 4.95 -17.83
N VAL A 569 -13.11 6.09 -17.60
CA VAL A 569 -13.75 7.33 -17.14
C VAL A 569 -13.65 8.36 -18.25
N ASN A 570 -14.79 8.86 -18.73
CA ASN A 570 -14.83 9.88 -19.77
C ASN A 570 -14.38 11.25 -19.20
N PRO A 571 -13.24 11.83 -19.64
CA PRO A 571 -12.76 13.10 -19.12
C PRO A 571 -13.72 14.28 -19.38
N ALA A 572 -14.58 14.18 -20.40
CA ALA A 572 -15.58 15.19 -20.72
C ALA A 572 -16.66 15.34 -19.63
N LEU A 573 -16.83 14.33 -18.77
CA LEU A 573 -17.73 14.39 -17.61
C LEU A 573 -17.12 15.15 -16.43
N GLY A 574 -15.89 15.67 -16.58
CA GLY A 574 -15.21 16.47 -15.56
C GLY A 574 -14.71 15.64 -14.37
N TRP A 575 -14.48 14.34 -14.55
CA TRP A 575 -13.92 13.44 -13.54
C TRP A 575 -12.50 13.02 -13.90
N ASN A 576 -11.63 12.96 -12.90
CA ASN A 576 -10.28 12.41 -13.02
C ASN A 576 -10.10 11.26 -12.02
N ILE A 577 -9.38 10.23 -12.43
CA ILE A 577 -8.91 9.17 -11.53
C ILE A 577 -7.77 9.76 -10.69
N ASP A 578 -7.94 9.71 -9.37
CA ASP A 578 -6.91 10.10 -8.40
C ASP A 578 -6.07 8.91 -7.93
N ARG A 579 -6.73 7.75 -7.80
CA ARG A 579 -6.12 6.49 -7.38
C ARG A 579 -7.01 5.33 -7.82
N ALA A 580 -6.42 4.20 -8.19
CA ALA A 580 -7.16 2.98 -8.45
C ALA A 580 -6.41 1.71 -8.04
N TRP A 581 -7.15 0.70 -7.62
CA TRP A 581 -6.62 -0.62 -7.29
C TRP A 581 -7.60 -1.75 -7.64
N ILE A 582 -7.04 -2.94 -7.78
CA ILE A 582 -7.77 -4.21 -7.73
C ILE A 582 -7.08 -5.08 -6.68
N SER A 583 -7.85 -5.63 -5.75
CA SER A 583 -7.30 -6.36 -4.61
C SER A 583 -8.12 -7.59 -4.25
N GLN A 584 -7.52 -8.42 -3.41
CA GLN A 584 -8.13 -9.60 -2.84
C GLN A 584 -8.19 -9.44 -1.33
N ASP A 585 -9.37 -9.69 -0.75
CA ASP A 585 -9.57 -9.63 0.68
C ASP A 585 -10.36 -10.81 1.24
N ILE A 586 -10.25 -11.06 2.54
CA ILE A 586 -11.08 -12.05 3.24
C ILE A 586 -12.05 -11.30 4.12
N LYS A 587 -13.34 -11.38 3.79
CA LYS A 587 -14.41 -10.71 4.53
C LYS A 587 -15.37 -11.71 5.14
N ASN A 588 -15.78 -11.43 6.37
CA ASN A 588 -16.85 -12.18 7.00
C ASN A 588 -18.19 -11.75 6.40
N ARG A 589 -19.08 -12.70 6.16
CA ARG A 589 -20.44 -12.41 5.70
C ARG A 589 -21.48 -13.02 6.63
N ASN A 590 -22.58 -12.30 6.83
CA ASN A 590 -23.75 -12.88 7.48
C ASN A 590 -24.28 -14.04 6.61
N ILE A 591 -24.25 -15.25 7.17
CA ILE A 591 -24.65 -16.48 6.50
C ILE A 591 -26.11 -16.86 6.76
N LEU A 592 -26.91 -15.96 7.33
CA LEU A 592 -28.36 -16.12 7.54
C LEU A 592 -28.73 -17.45 8.20
N GLY A 593 -27.91 -17.92 9.14
CA GLY A 593 -28.11 -19.17 9.86
C GLY A 593 -27.74 -20.45 9.09
N ASN A 594 -27.01 -20.37 7.97
CA ASN A 594 -26.60 -21.53 7.18
C ASN A 594 -25.87 -22.58 8.06
N PRO A 595 -26.42 -23.81 8.17
CA PRO A 595 -25.87 -24.92 8.97
C PRO A 595 -24.39 -25.23 8.75
N ASN A 596 -23.85 -24.96 7.56
CA ASN A 596 -22.44 -25.22 7.23
C ASN A 596 -21.46 -24.31 8.00
N TYR A 597 -21.95 -23.18 8.53
CA TYR A 597 -21.13 -22.18 9.24
C TYR A 597 -21.62 -21.86 10.66
N VAL A 598 -22.67 -22.54 11.14
CA VAL A 598 -23.19 -22.36 12.52
C VAL A 598 -22.90 -23.59 13.38
N GLY A 599 -22.84 -23.39 14.70
CA GLY A 599 -22.62 -24.44 15.69
C GLY A 599 -21.15 -24.77 15.98
N ASN A 600 -20.91 -25.60 17.00
CA ASN A 600 -19.57 -26.04 17.42
C ASN A 600 -18.97 -27.01 16.38
N GLY A 601 -18.40 -26.47 15.31
CA GLY A 601 -17.77 -27.25 14.24
C GLY A 601 -17.93 -26.68 12.82
N GLY A 602 -18.76 -25.66 12.61
CA GLY A 602 -18.91 -25.00 11.31
C GLY A 602 -17.61 -24.35 10.83
N SER A 603 -17.41 -24.28 9.50
CA SER A 603 -16.36 -23.40 8.95
C SER A 603 -16.65 -21.95 9.34
N ARG A 604 -15.61 -21.11 9.43
CA ARG A 604 -15.86 -19.67 9.53
C ARG A 604 -16.47 -19.16 8.22
N PRO A 605 -17.45 -18.25 8.27
CA PRO A 605 -18.06 -17.65 7.08
C PRO A 605 -17.17 -16.55 6.50
N ASP A 606 -15.89 -16.87 6.31
CA ASP A 606 -14.88 -15.99 5.76
C ASP A 606 -14.75 -16.27 4.26
N PHE A 607 -15.06 -15.30 3.42
CA PHE A 607 -15.11 -15.47 1.97
C PHE A 607 -13.99 -14.69 1.28
N SER A 608 -13.38 -15.32 0.27
CA SER A 608 -12.50 -14.61 -0.65
C SER A 608 -13.32 -13.61 -1.46
N THR A 609 -12.94 -12.35 -1.35
CA THR A 609 -13.61 -11.20 -1.93
C THR A 609 -12.64 -10.49 -2.88
N ILE A 610 -13.07 -10.22 -4.10
CA ILE A 610 -12.35 -9.32 -5.01
C ILE A 610 -12.98 -7.94 -4.91
N GLU A 611 -12.13 -6.92 -4.82
CA GLU A 611 -12.56 -5.52 -4.80
C GLU A 611 -11.81 -4.73 -5.86
N THR A 612 -12.54 -3.95 -6.64
CA THR A 612 -11.97 -2.87 -7.44
C THR A 612 -12.38 -1.55 -6.82
N GLY A 613 -11.43 -0.64 -6.68
CA GLY A 613 -11.66 0.70 -6.16
C GLY A 613 -11.04 1.74 -7.08
N ILE A 614 -11.82 2.76 -7.40
CA ILE A 614 -11.44 3.88 -8.26
C ILE A 614 -11.88 5.14 -7.52
N ILE A 615 -10.89 5.89 -7.03
CA ILE A 615 -11.12 7.18 -6.39
C ILE A 615 -11.21 8.22 -7.49
N LEU A 616 -12.40 8.76 -7.69
CA LEU A 616 -12.65 9.86 -8.61
C LEU A 616 -12.68 11.19 -7.87
N LYS A 617 -12.11 12.21 -8.48
CA LYS A 617 -12.22 13.61 -8.07
C LYS A 617 -12.74 14.46 -9.23
N LYS A 618 -13.58 15.46 -8.93
CA LYS A 618 -13.98 16.43 -9.95
C LYS A 618 -12.76 17.22 -10.42
N ASN A 619 -12.70 17.49 -11.72
CA ASN A 619 -11.69 18.31 -12.37
C ASN A 619 -11.99 19.80 -12.15
N GLU A 620 -12.02 20.20 -10.88
CA GLU A 620 -12.16 21.59 -10.47
C GLU A 620 -10.76 22.19 -10.27
N PHE A 621 -10.55 23.40 -10.77
CA PHE A 621 -9.33 24.14 -10.49
C PHE A 621 -9.27 24.47 -9.00
N ALA A 622 -8.48 23.69 -8.25
CA ALA A 622 -8.27 23.90 -6.83
C ALA A 622 -6.81 24.33 -6.60
N ILE A 623 -6.60 25.58 -6.17
CA ILE A 623 -5.27 26.14 -5.88
C ILE A 623 -4.50 25.28 -4.85
N LYS A 624 -5.22 24.55 -3.98
CA LYS A 624 -4.64 23.60 -3.01
C LYS A 624 -3.83 22.46 -3.64
N ASN A 625 -4.08 22.14 -4.91
CA ASN A 625 -3.34 21.10 -5.61
C ASN A 625 -1.94 21.58 -6.05
N PHE A 626 -1.69 22.90 -6.01
CA PHE A 626 -0.42 23.52 -6.46
C PHE A 626 0.32 24.26 -5.35
N VAL A 627 -0.34 24.52 -4.23
CA VAL A 627 0.16 25.34 -3.12
C VAL A 627 0.05 24.51 -1.84
N SER A 628 1.16 24.29 -1.13
CA SER A 628 1.14 23.54 0.12
C SER A 628 0.40 24.29 1.24
N ALA A 629 -0.09 23.56 2.24
CA ALA A 629 -0.77 24.12 3.41
C ALA A 629 0.05 25.23 4.11
N GLU A 630 1.38 25.09 4.12
CA GLU A 630 2.31 26.08 4.68
C GLU A 630 2.17 27.46 4.00
N TYR A 631 2.11 27.50 2.66
CA TYR A 631 1.94 28.75 1.93
C TYR A 631 0.57 29.38 2.14
N PHE A 632 -0.49 28.58 2.31
CA PHE A 632 -1.79 29.12 2.70
C PHE A 632 -1.73 29.81 4.06
N ALA A 633 -0.99 29.28 5.04
CA ALA A 633 -0.82 29.97 6.31
C ALA A 633 -0.11 31.33 6.14
N TYR A 634 0.90 31.43 5.27
CA TYR A 634 1.55 32.70 4.96
C TYR A 634 0.61 33.69 4.27
N PHE A 635 -0.23 33.21 3.33
CA PHE A 635 -1.26 34.02 2.71
C PHE A 635 -2.34 34.47 3.70
N ALA A 636 -2.73 33.63 4.66
CA ALA A 636 -3.66 33.99 5.72
C ALA A 636 -3.09 35.10 6.61
N ILE A 637 -1.81 35.01 7.01
CA ILE A 637 -1.13 36.04 7.79
C ILE A 637 -1.12 37.38 7.04
N PHE A 638 -0.72 37.36 5.76
CA PHE A 638 -0.69 38.56 4.92
C PHE A 638 -2.08 39.17 4.74
N GLY A 639 -3.08 38.35 4.41
CA GLY A 639 -4.47 38.77 4.24
C GLY A 639 -5.07 39.33 5.54
N PHE A 640 -4.78 38.70 6.68
CA PHE A 640 -5.24 39.16 7.99
C PHE A 640 -4.65 40.52 8.35
N LEU A 641 -3.32 40.68 8.22
CA LEU A 641 -2.66 41.96 8.47
C LEU A 641 -3.18 43.05 7.52
N GLY A 642 -3.33 42.76 6.23
CA GLY A 642 -3.93 43.67 5.27
C GLY A 642 -5.34 44.13 5.69
N ALA A 643 -6.17 43.20 6.17
CA ALA A 643 -7.51 43.53 6.65
C ALA A 643 -7.49 44.40 7.91
N VAL A 644 -6.63 44.08 8.89
CA VAL A 644 -6.48 44.85 10.14
C VAL A 644 -6.00 46.28 9.85
N PHE A 645 -4.99 46.44 8.99
CA PHE A 645 -4.49 47.76 8.60
C PHE A 645 -5.54 48.55 7.81
N ALA A 646 -6.33 47.90 6.96
CA ALA A 646 -7.43 48.55 6.25
C ALA A 646 -8.51 49.08 7.21
N ILE A 647 -8.84 48.33 8.28
CA ILE A 647 -9.74 48.79 9.34
C ILE A 647 -9.13 49.98 10.11
N GLY A 648 -7.85 49.88 10.48
CA GLY A 648 -7.13 50.98 11.14
C GLY A 648 -7.05 52.26 10.30
N MET A 649 -6.97 52.14 8.97
CA MET A 649 -6.99 53.28 8.05
C MET A 649 -8.35 54.00 8.02
N ASP A 650 -9.47 53.27 8.18
CA ASP A 650 -10.81 53.87 8.19
C ASP A 650 -11.06 54.73 9.44
N GLY A 651 -10.53 54.30 10.59
CA GLY A 651 -10.63 55.03 11.85
C GLY A 651 -9.97 56.42 11.80
N ARG A 652 -9.08 56.67 10.82
CA ARG A 652 -8.36 57.95 10.68
C ARG A 652 -9.17 59.07 10.01
N LYS A 653 -10.37 58.81 9.44
CA LYS A 653 -11.32 59.79 8.85
C LYS A 653 -10.69 60.98 8.08
N LYS A 654 -9.64 60.74 7.28
CA LYS A 654 -8.80 61.78 6.63
C LYS A 654 -9.08 62.00 5.12
N GLY A 655 -10.33 61.90 4.70
CA GLY A 655 -10.76 62.26 3.33
C GLY A 655 -10.58 61.15 2.27
N GLY A 656 -10.93 61.47 1.00
CA GLY A 656 -11.11 60.50 -0.09
C GLY A 656 -9.87 59.63 -0.42
N PHE A 657 -8.67 60.16 -0.24
CA PHE A 657 -7.43 59.40 -0.42
C PHE A 657 -7.37 58.14 0.45
N TRP A 658 -7.69 58.24 1.74
CA TRP A 658 -7.63 57.10 2.66
C TRP A 658 -8.76 56.12 2.42
N ASN A 659 -9.95 56.60 2.06
CA ASN A 659 -11.09 55.76 1.68
C ASN A 659 -10.79 54.89 0.45
N PHE A 660 -10.10 55.45 -0.55
CA PHE A 660 -9.67 54.73 -1.74
C PHE A 660 -8.66 53.63 -1.42
N HIS A 661 -7.58 53.99 -0.72
CA HIS A 661 -6.50 53.06 -0.46
C HIS A 661 -6.87 51.98 0.56
N SER A 662 -7.72 52.27 1.56
CA SER A 662 -8.22 51.25 2.49
C SER A 662 -9.26 50.33 1.85
N TRP A 663 -9.94 50.77 0.79
CA TRP A 663 -10.80 49.91 -0.02
C TRP A 663 -9.97 49.02 -0.95
N MET A 664 -8.98 49.57 -1.67
CA MET A 664 -8.03 48.80 -2.48
C MET A 664 -7.30 47.73 -1.66
N LEU A 665 -6.88 48.06 -0.44
CA LEU A 665 -6.22 47.09 0.44
C LEU A 665 -7.14 45.92 0.79
N ARG A 666 -8.46 46.15 0.96
CA ARG A 666 -9.45 45.08 1.17
C ARG A 666 -9.69 44.25 -0.08
N LEU A 667 -9.69 44.90 -1.24
CA LEU A 667 -9.83 44.22 -2.53
C LEU A 667 -8.73 43.16 -2.73
N VAL A 668 -7.54 43.39 -2.20
CA VAL A 668 -6.45 42.39 -2.21
C VAL A 668 -6.51 41.47 -1.00
N SER A 669 -6.61 42.02 0.21
CA SER A 669 -6.44 41.24 1.44
C SER A 669 -7.61 40.31 1.78
N TRP A 670 -8.85 40.70 1.49
CA TRP A 670 -10.02 39.87 1.81
C TRP A 670 -10.11 38.62 0.94
N PRO A 671 -9.93 38.67 -0.39
CA PRO A 671 -9.88 37.46 -1.20
C PRO A 671 -8.72 36.54 -0.83
N VAL A 672 -7.52 37.09 -0.57
CA VAL A 672 -6.35 36.29 -0.17
C VAL A 672 -6.59 35.63 1.19
N LEU A 673 -7.16 36.35 2.16
CA LEU A 673 -7.50 35.81 3.47
C LEU A 673 -8.57 34.72 3.37
N LEU A 674 -9.65 34.97 2.60
CA LEU A 674 -10.73 34.01 2.43
C LEU A 674 -10.22 32.74 1.73
N LEU A 675 -9.44 32.90 0.67
CA LEU A 675 -8.78 31.80 -0.04
C LEU A 675 -7.92 30.97 0.91
N ALA A 676 -7.08 31.61 1.70
CA ALA A 676 -6.18 30.93 2.62
C ALA A 676 -6.89 30.27 3.80
N ALA A 677 -7.68 31.03 4.55
CA ALA A 677 -8.37 30.55 5.75
C ALA A 677 -9.45 29.51 5.39
N GLY A 678 -10.15 29.69 4.26
CA GLY A 678 -11.15 28.74 3.81
C GLY A 678 -10.55 27.40 3.41
N ASN A 679 -9.44 27.37 2.66
CA ASN A 679 -8.76 26.12 2.31
C ASN A 679 -8.20 25.41 3.56
N LEU A 680 -7.59 26.14 4.50
CA LEU A 680 -7.11 25.57 5.76
C LEU A 680 -8.25 25.00 6.62
N ALA A 681 -9.38 25.70 6.70
CA ALA A 681 -10.55 25.23 7.43
C ALA A 681 -11.17 23.97 6.80
N LEU A 682 -11.23 23.92 5.47
CA LEU A 682 -11.73 22.75 4.75
C LEU A 682 -10.82 21.54 4.93
N ASP A 683 -9.51 21.72 4.81
CA ASP A 683 -8.54 20.65 5.04
C ASP A 683 -8.61 20.11 6.48
N PHE A 684 -8.64 21.01 7.46
CA PHE A 684 -8.83 20.63 8.87
C PHE A 684 -10.14 19.86 9.08
N SER A 685 -11.26 20.32 8.50
CA SER A 685 -12.55 19.64 8.63
C SER A 685 -12.57 18.28 7.95
N ALA A 686 -11.95 18.13 6.78
CA ALA A 686 -11.88 16.86 6.08
C ALA A 686 -11.09 15.79 6.87
N GLN A 687 -10.11 16.21 7.65
CA GLN A 687 -9.28 15.31 8.45
C GLN A 687 -9.89 14.98 9.82
N ASN A 688 -10.66 15.90 10.42
CA ASN A 688 -11.08 15.81 11.83
C ASN A 688 -12.60 15.72 12.03
N LEU A 689 -13.40 16.05 11.03
CA LEU A 689 -14.86 16.09 11.11
C LEU A 689 -15.50 15.10 10.13
N SER A 690 -16.78 14.76 10.38
CA SER A 690 -17.55 13.94 9.44
C SER A 690 -17.87 14.71 8.16
N VAL A 691 -18.07 13.98 7.06
CA VAL A 691 -18.46 14.52 5.73
C VAL A 691 -19.55 15.58 5.82
N TYR A 692 -20.60 15.34 6.61
CA TYR A 692 -21.71 16.27 6.84
C TYR A 692 -21.27 17.69 7.28
N TYR A 693 -20.35 17.79 8.25
CA TYR A 693 -19.89 19.10 8.74
C TYR A 693 -18.94 19.77 7.76
N THR A 694 -18.17 18.97 7.02
CA THR A 694 -17.30 19.45 5.96
C THR A 694 -18.13 20.04 4.81
N ASP A 695 -19.25 19.42 4.43
CA ASP A 695 -20.19 19.96 3.43
C ASP A 695 -20.78 21.31 3.84
N ILE A 696 -21.18 21.44 5.13
CA ILE A 696 -21.67 22.71 5.67
C ILE A 696 -20.60 23.79 5.57
N LEU A 697 -19.37 23.47 5.98
CA LEU A 697 -18.23 24.41 5.89
C LEU A 697 -17.92 24.78 4.44
N ALA A 698 -17.98 23.84 3.52
CA ALA A 698 -17.77 24.09 2.09
C ALA A 698 -18.86 24.99 1.51
N THR A 699 -20.12 24.78 1.91
CA THR A 699 -21.24 25.63 1.52
C THR A 699 -21.08 27.04 2.06
N LEU A 700 -20.75 27.17 3.35
CA LEU A 700 -20.46 28.47 3.97
C LEU A 700 -19.30 29.18 3.27
N TYR A 701 -18.23 28.45 2.96
CA TYR A 701 -17.09 28.96 2.21
C TYR A 701 -17.47 29.46 0.82
N ALA A 702 -18.29 28.70 0.08
CA ALA A 702 -18.82 29.12 -1.22
C ALA A 702 -19.70 30.37 -1.11
N CYS A 703 -20.56 30.45 -0.10
CA CYS A 703 -21.38 31.64 0.15
C CYS A 703 -20.52 32.89 0.45
N LEU A 704 -19.41 32.73 1.18
CA LEU A 704 -18.50 33.84 1.48
C LEU A 704 -17.88 34.45 0.21
N TRP A 705 -17.66 33.67 -0.85
CA TRP A 705 -17.19 34.18 -2.14
C TRP A 705 -18.21 35.05 -2.87
N TRP A 706 -19.50 34.96 -2.54
CA TRP A 706 -20.55 35.86 -3.05
C TRP A 706 -20.77 37.06 -2.12
N ILE A 707 -20.78 36.84 -0.81
CA ILE A 707 -20.99 37.89 0.19
C ILE A 707 -19.82 38.89 0.21
N MET A 708 -18.59 38.43 0.01
CA MET A 708 -17.38 39.28 0.06
C MET A 708 -17.35 40.34 -1.06
N PRO A 709 -17.51 40.00 -2.35
CA PRO A 709 -17.60 41.00 -3.42
C PRO A 709 -18.78 41.94 -3.25
N ALA A 710 -19.97 41.43 -2.87
CA ALA A 710 -21.14 42.26 -2.59
C ALA A 710 -20.84 43.30 -1.50
N ARG A 711 -20.17 42.89 -0.42
CA ARG A 711 -19.74 43.80 0.66
C ARG A 711 -18.73 44.83 0.19
N LEU A 712 -17.72 44.43 -0.61
CA LEU A 712 -16.72 45.35 -1.17
C LEU A 712 -17.35 46.37 -2.12
N THR A 713 -18.30 45.95 -2.96
CA THR A 713 -19.05 46.83 -3.86
C THR A 713 -19.93 47.79 -3.07
N GLY A 714 -20.65 47.31 -2.05
CA GLY A 714 -21.43 48.18 -1.17
C GLY A 714 -20.58 49.25 -0.48
N LEU A 715 -19.38 48.88 -0.02
CA LEU A 715 -18.41 49.84 0.53
C LEU A 715 -17.91 50.83 -0.53
N ALA A 716 -17.72 50.39 -1.77
CA ALA A 716 -17.29 51.25 -2.87
C ALA A 716 -18.37 52.29 -3.19
N VAL A 717 -19.63 51.86 -3.34
CA VAL A 717 -20.76 52.74 -3.63
C VAL A 717 -20.92 53.78 -2.51
N GLU A 718 -20.86 53.35 -1.25
CA GLU A 718 -20.93 54.26 -0.11
C GLU A 718 -19.81 55.32 -0.13
N ARG A 719 -18.57 54.90 -0.40
CA ARG A 719 -17.39 55.78 -0.29
C ARG A 719 -17.15 56.66 -1.51
N PHE A 720 -17.50 56.20 -2.70
CA PHE A 720 -17.16 56.85 -3.97
C PHE A 720 -18.37 57.40 -4.72
N VAL A 721 -19.60 57.01 -4.36
CA VAL A 721 -20.83 57.53 -4.97
C VAL A 721 -21.60 58.36 -3.95
N TRP A 722 -22.01 57.76 -2.83
CA TRP A 722 -22.88 58.42 -1.86
C TRP A 722 -22.19 59.56 -1.11
N GLN A 723 -21.08 59.30 -0.42
CA GLN A 723 -20.38 60.34 0.35
C GLN A 723 -19.91 61.54 -0.49
N PRO A 724 -19.38 61.37 -1.72
CA PRO A 724 -19.03 62.52 -2.57
C PRO A 724 -20.25 63.31 -3.02
N LEU A 725 -21.35 62.63 -3.38
CA LEU A 725 -22.59 63.30 -3.80
C LEU A 725 -23.19 64.12 -2.65
N GLU A 726 -23.19 63.59 -1.43
CA GLU A 726 -23.68 64.32 -0.24
C GLU A 726 -22.79 65.52 0.09
N ARG A 727 -21.47 65.39 -0.05
CA ARG A 727 -20.55 66.52 0.14
C ARG A 727 -20.73 67.61 -0.92
N HIS A 728 -21.02 67.23 -2.16
CA HIS A 728 -21.19 68.19 -3.26
C HIS A 728 -22.56 68.88 -3.22
N THR A 729 -23.61 68.14 -2.85
CA THR A 729 -25.00 68.65 -2.83
C THR A 729 -25.43 69.23 -1.49
N GLY A 730 -24.69 68.96 -0.41
CA GLY A 730 -25.03 69.37 0.96
C GLY A 730 -26.26 68.68 1.55
N ARG A 731 -26.84 67.69 0.85
CA ARG A 731 -28.04 66.96 1.26
C ARG A 731 -27.70 65.50 1.51
N MET A 732 -28.23 64.93 2.59
CA MET A 732 -28.08 63.51 2.86
C MET A 732 -28.98 62.68 1.93
N ILE A 733 -28.43 61.60 1.41
CA ILE A 733 -29.16 60.64 0.58
C ILE A 733 -30.12 59.85 1.47
N PRO A 734 -31.41 59.77 1.13
CA PRO A 734 -32.39 59.00 1.89
C PRO A 734 -31.95 57.54 2.11
N ASN A 735 -32.14 57.06 3.34
CA ASN A 735 -31.81 55.68 3.71
C ASN A 735 -32.52 54.62 2.84
N VAL A 736 -33.69 54.94 2.29
CA VAL A 736 -34.42 54.07 1.36
C VAL A 736 -33.63 53.82 0.07
N ILE A 737 -32.99 54.85 -0.48
CA ILE A 737 -32.17 54.73 -1.71
C ILE A 737 -30.89 53.93 -1.42
N ARG A 738 -30.29 54.16 -0.24
CA ARG A 738 -29.13 53.38 0.22
C ARG A 738 -29.47 51.90 0.42
N ALA A 739 -30.61 51.62 1.06
CA ALA A 739 -31.10 50.27 1.27
C ALA A 739 -31.44 49.57 -0.05
N PHE A 740 -32.08 50.26 -1.00
CA PHE A 740 -32.35 49.73 -2.33
C PHE A 740 -31.05 49.38 -3.08
N GLY A 741 -30.06 50.27 -3.07
CA GLY A 741 -28.76 49.99 -3.66
C GLY A 741 -28.05 48.80 -3.01
N ALA A 742 -28.15 48.64 -1.68
CA ALA A 742 -27.62 47.47 -1.01
C ALA A 742 -28.36 46.19 -1.41
N ILE A 743 -29.69 46.20 -1.48
CA ILE A 743 -30.48 45.03 -1.91
C ILE A 743 -30.08 44.59 -3.32
N VAL A 744 -29.91 45.53 -4.27
CA VAL A 744 -29.50 45.21 -5.65
C VAL A 744 -28.08 44.63 -5.72
N ILE A 745 -27.19 44.99 -4.80
CA ILE A 745 -25.81 44.48 -4.77
C ILE A 745 -25.74 43.07 -4.14
N TYR A 746 -26.67 42.74 -3.25
CA TYR A 746 -26.72 41.47 -2.51
C TYR A 746 -27.71 40.45 -3.08
N ALA A 747 -28.60 40.88 -3.97
CA ALA A 747 -29.43 40.02 -4.81
C ALA A 747 -28.64 39.55 -6.03
#